data_AF-A0A969LD21-F1
#
_entry.id   AF-A0A969LD21-F1
#
_cell.length_a   1.000
_cell.length_b   1.000
_cell.length_c   1.000
_cell.angle_alpha   90.00
_cell.angle_beta   90.00
_cell.angle_gamma   90.00
#
_symmetry.space_group_name_H-M   'P 1'
#
loop_
_entity.id
_entity.type
_entity.pdbx_description
1 polymer ?
#
loop_
_entity_poly.entity_id
_entity_poly.type
_entity_poly.pdbx_seq_one_letter_code
_entity_poly.pdbx_strand_id
1 'polypeptide(L)'
;FKNLAESRRGQTQYGEPLSVGVEQVNKLFNYSASLIVNYDDKMAYDSGDGIWIDYNGTYFPPNDETKIRSLEALRNFYFTSSRGIFKIDSLTASPRPAGVVRALGGTGTLVGGAGFLEDNSAVAYRLVWGYRDANNNLILGAPSQRLIMANSLGHSSDVSLTYLIPDTITTDYFYQIYRSNGTDSASDEPSDELQLVIQGTPTSAEITAKAFTVVDSTPYSLMRATLYTSPSQEGIANANVPPPFAVDMDVFKNCAFYANIKQKQTLSIAMISVVNPSLGYASCVGDTTNGDPVVDTIEKTAEVTIQDLTYSANVPGPDGNVVSLTYTTGGTAGSEVVTVNDSDVTIQIESGVSTATQIKTAFDSSGPAIALAFCAISGTGSDPQVAVAQTFLAGGFDTTLLRKGMRVIGTGIPADTVIKSVDSLDQITLSKNATATASNVSLEIQDRVTLAGVDYWAGSTQNVGTSTFAVVSDGTPGTNINDTAINLVELINKNPLNTTIYAYYISALEDLPGQILFEERSIGGVPFYATSTAGTSFSPPLPNENLITAISVANPTVITSADHGLTTGDIVTIFESNSTPSINGDQTVTVTGANTFTIPVNVTVIGNAGYWILKDEVVKSDNEVRQNRVMISKVSQVESVPVYRFFDIGSANFPIQRVVALRDGIFFFKNDGIYRLSGETFESFVVTLLDNTVVLKVPESAVAFNNQVFCFTTQGVCAVSDSGVRIVSVPIENVLLELASEQFTYFASASFGVAYESARLYMFFTVTEEDDQFATQAFIYNSLTDSWTRWVMNRTCGIVNTAVNKLFMGQTDTGQILIERKSYTNEDFADEQYPVSIVSVDSDTQVTLSDSSDVVVGMTLVQNMRNAFIEAVNGNILTITPTNGLVAGAATVYTPIKNRIAWAPVDCENPGILKQFSEVTLFFKNAAFREIDAQFASNISIGKQTVSIRNIGLGGWGSFPWGNAPWGGVLAGQNVLRTYVPREKQRGSWLTMILETNEAFTGFSLQGVNLMFNPMSSRIR
;
A
#
# COMPACT_ATOMS: atom_id res chain seq x y z
N PHE A 1 24.30 -30.45 36.51
CA PHE A 1 25.41 -30.55 35.55
C PHE A 1 25.30 -29.35 34.62
N LYS A 2 26.27 -28.42 34.63
CA LYS A 2 26.20 -27.17 33.85
C LYS A 2 26.49 -27.37 32.35
N ASN A 3 27.10 -28.48 31.95
CA ASN A 3 27.60 -28.70 30.59
C ASN A 3 27.12 -30.07 30.06
N LEU A 4 25.95 -30.14 29.43
CA LEU A 4 25.46 -31.33 28.73
C LEU A 4 25.39 -31.00 27.24
N ALA A 5 26.05 -31.80 26.41
CA ALA A 5 25.96 -31.67 24.95
C ALA A 5 24.96 -32.69 24.41
N GLU A 6 23.93 -32.23 23.71
CA GLU A 6 22.85 -33.08 23.20
C GLU A 6 22.67 -32.88 21.69
N SER A 7 22.30 -33.95 21.00
CA SER A 7 21.88 -33.87 19.59
C SER A 7 20.66 -32.95 19.46
N ARG A 8 20.64 -32.11 18.43
CA ARG A 8 19.43 -31.34 18.10
C ARG A 8 18.33 -32.29 17.62
N ARG A 9 17.09 -31.83 17.67
CA ARG A 9 15.98 -32.51 17.00
C ARG A 9 16.00 -32.23 15.50
N GLY A 10 15.46 -33.16 14.76
CA GLY A 10 15.32 -33.07 13.32
C GLY A 10 14.03 -32.39 12.88
N GLN A 11 13.92 -32.22 11.57
CA GLN A 11 12.82 -31.56 10.90
C GLN A 11 12.15 -32.53 9.94
N THR A 12 10.84 -32.49 9.78
CA THR A 12 10.11 -33.29 8.79
C THR A 12 9.28 -32.40 7.90
N GLN A 13 8.94 -32.85 6.70
CA GLN A 13 8.01 -32.16 5.83
C GLN A 13 6.65 -31.98 6.51
N TYR A 14 6.08 -30.78 6.37
CA TYR A 14 4.76 -30.39 6.86
C TYR A 14 3.82 -30.14 5.69
N GLY A 15 2.90 -31.08 5.50
CA GLY A 15 1.95 -31.09 4.39
C GLY A 15 2.59 -31.06 3.00
N GLU A 16 1.85 -30.51 2.05
CA GLU A 16 2.24 -30.48 0.63
C GLU A 16 3.16 -29.28 0.34
N PRO A 17 4.10 -29.42 -0.61
CA PRO A 17 4.94 -28.31 -1.04
C PRO A 17 4.12 -27.21 -1.71
N LEU A 18 4.48 -25.96 -1.46
CA LEU A 18 3.93 -24.82 -2.19
C LEU A 18 4.41 -24.86 -3.64
N SER A 19 3.53 -24.48 -4.56
CA SER A 19 3.90 -24.31 -5.98
C SER A 19 4.68 -23.01 -6.15
N VAL A 20 5.97 -23.06 -5.80
CA VAL A 20 6.90 -21.96 -5.97
C VAL A 20 7.71 -22.16 -7.26
N GLY A 21 7.90 -21.11 -8.06
CA GLY A 21 8.69 -21.15 -9.30
C GLY A 21 10.20 -21.19 -9.01
N VAL A 22 10.96 -20.28 -9.61
CA VAL A 22 12.33 -19.95 -9.15
C VAL A 22 12.34 -19.23 -7.79
N GLU A 23 11.14 -18.88 -7.30
CA GLU A 23 10.90 -18.10 -6.10
C GLU A 23 10.92 -19.00 -4.86
N GLN A 24 11.36 -18.48 -3.72
CA GLN A 24 11.49 -19.25 -2.48
C GLN A 24 10.41 -18.84 -1.46
N VAL A 25 10.16 -19.71 -0.47
CA VAL A 25 9.32 -19.35 0.69
C VAL A 25 9.98 -18.19 1.42
N ASN A 26 9.33 -17.03 1.44
CA ASN A 26 9.96 -15.79 1.91
C ASN A 26 9.80 -15.60 3.42
N LYS A 27 8.59 -15.84 3.95
CA LYS A 27 8.29 -15.63 5.38
C LYS A 27 7.09 -16.43 5.87
N LEU A 28 7.11 -16.78 7.16
CA LEU A 28 6.03 -17.45 7.87
C LEU A 28 5.50 -16.55 8.99
N PHE A 29 4.21 -16.64 9.25
CA PHE A 29 3.51 -15.89 10.27
C PHE A 29 2.58 -16.80 11.07
N ASN A 30 2.42 -16.50 12.36
CA ASN A 30 1.43 -17.16 13.21
C ASN A 30 0.12 -16.36 13.14
N TYR A 31 -1.00 -17.05 12.95
CA TYR A 31 -2.32 -16.43 13.08
C TYR A 31 -3.41 -17.45 13.40
N SER A 32 -4.27 -17.15 14.37
CA SER A 32 -5.42 -18.00 14.74
C SER A 32 -5.06 -19.48 14.97
N ALA A 33 -3.92 -19.73 15.64
CA ALA A 33 -3.34 -21.05 15.87
C ALA A 33 -2.86 -21.83 14.62
N SER A 34 -2.98 -21.23 13.43
CA SER A 34 -2.47 -21.77 12.17
C SER A 34 -1.29 -20.92 11.65
N LEU A 35 -0.79 -21.25 10.46
CA LEU A 35 0.27 -20.53 9.77
C LEU A 35 -0.27 -19.80 8.54
N ILE A 36 0.32 -18.63 8.30
CA ILE A 36 0.25 -17.92 7.02
C ILE A 36 1.65 -17.87 6.45
N VAL A 37 1.77 -18.09 5.15
CA VAL A 37 3.03 -18.06 4.40
C VAL A 37 2.99 -16.98 3.32
N ASN A 38 4.10 -16.26 3.17
CA ASN A 38 4.39 -15.41 2.03
C ASN A 38 5.45 -16.08 1.15
N TYR A 39 5.18 -16.16 -0.14
CA TYR A 39 6.10 -16.63 -1.17
C TYR A 39 5.73 -15.92 -2.47
N ASP A 40 6.73 -15.56 -3.27
CA ASP A 40 6.50 -14.78 -4.50
C ASP A 40 5.63 -13.55 -4.23
N ASP A 41 4.65 -13.28 -5.10
CA ASP A 41 3.63 -12.26 -4.95
C ASP A 41 2.39 -12.73 -4.17
N LYS A 42 2.46 -13.87 -3.47
CA LYS A 42 1.29 -14.51 -2.83
C LYS A 42 1.37 -14.57 -1.32
N MET A 43 0.17 -14.69 -0.74
CA MET A 43 -0.05 -15.06 0.65
C MET A 43 -0.94 -16.31 0.65
N ALA A 44 -0.62 -17.31 1.46
CA ALA A 44 -1.46 -18.49 1.63
C ALA A 44 -1.62 -18.84 3.12
N TYR A 45 -2.73 -19.47 3.48
CA TYR A 45 -2.95 -19.98 4.82
C TYR A 45 -2.97 -21.51 4.85
N ASP A 46 -2.54 -22.07 5.97
CA ASP A 46 -2.71 -23.49 6.25
C ASP A 46 -4.15 -23.77 6.68
N SER A 47 -4.87 -24.50 5.83
CA SER A 47 -6.25 -24.95 6.09
C SER A 47 -6.32 -26.16 7.04
N GLY A 48 -5.17 -26.71 7.41
CA GLY A 48 -5.02 -27.85 8.30
C GLY A 48 -4.03 -28.86 7.71
N ASP A 49 -3.16 -29.39 8.57
CA ASP A 49 -2.17 -30.43 8.23
C ASP A 49 -1.25 -30.09 7.04
N GLY A 50 -1.01 -28.79 6.80
CA GLY A 50 -0.12 -28.28 5.76
C GLY A 50 -0.74 -28.31 4.35
N ILE A 51 -2.06 -28.15 4.28
CA ILE A 51 -2.78 -27.90 3.02
C ILE A 51 -2.91 -26.39 2.83
N TRP A 52 -2.10 -25.84 1.91
CA TRP A 52 -2.01 -24.41 1.65
C TRP A 52 -3.09 -23.92 0.68
N ILE A 53 -3.79 -22.84 1.06
CA ILE A 53 -4.79 -22.18 0.22
C ILE A 53 -4.37 -20.72 0.01
N ASP A 54 -4.20 -20.34 -1.26
CA ASP A 54 -3.85 -18.98 -1.67
C ASP A 54 -5.00 -18.01 -1.35
N TYR A 55 -4.66 -16.88 -0.74
CA TYR A 55 -5.55 -15.75 -0.71
C TYR A 55 -5.65 -15.13 -2.12
N ASN A 56 -6.84 -14.67 -2.50
CA ASN A 56 -7.04 -14.02 -3.78
C ASN A 56 -6.37 -12.63 -3.83
N GLY A 57 -5.47 -12.42 -4.78
CA GLY A 57 -4.77 -11.14 -4.98
C GLY A 57 -3.26 -11.31 -5.07
N THR A 58 -2.56 -10.19 -5.26
CA THR A 58 -1.10 -10.13 -5.26
C THR A 58 -0.60 -9.16 -4.18
N TYR A 59 0.44 -9.57 -3.47
CA TYR A 59 0.93 -8.97 -2.23
C TYR A 59 2.46 -8.92 -2.24
N PHE A 60 3.00 -7.85 -2.82
CA PHE A 60 4.44 -7.58 -2.79
C PHE A 60 4.86 -6.92 -1.47
N PRO A 61 6.12 -7.12 -1.04
CA PRO A 61 6.68 -6.35 0.07
C PRO A 61 6.65 -4.84 -0.20
N PRO A 62 6.79 -3.99 0.82
CA PRO A 62 6.78 -2.53 0.68
C PRO A 62 7.79 -1.99 -0.34
N ASN A 63 8.95 -2.63 -0.47
CA ASN A 63 10.01 -2.34 -1.44
C ASN A 63 10.90 -3.58 -1.61
N ASP A 64 11.84 -3.51 -2.55
CA ASP A 64 12.73 -4.64 -2.91
C ASP A 64 13.77 -5.00 -1.82
N GLU A 65 13.96 -4.13 -0.82
CA GLU A 65 14.96 -4.31 0.24
C GLU A 65 14.36 -4.93 1.52
N THR A 66 13.04 -5.03 1.63
CA THR A 66 12.36 -5.42 2.87
C THR A 66 11.41 -6.59 2.66
N LYS A 67 11.18 -7.37 3.72
CA LYS A 67 10.16 -8.42 3.72
C LYS A 67 8.86 -7.91 4.32
N ILE A 68 7.74 -8.57 4.00
CA ILE A 68 6.45 -8.31 4.64
C ILE A 68 6.58 -8.40 6.16
N ARG A 69 5.94 -7.46 6.84
CA ARG A 69 5.82 -7.39 8.29
C ARG A 69 4.38 -7.64 8.68
N SER A 70 4.17 -8.20 9.86
CA SER A 70 2.84 -8.46 10.38
C SER A 70 2.71 -8.06 11.83
N LEU A 71 1.49 -7.74 12.22
CA LEU A 71 1.10 -7.64 13.62
C LEU A 71 -0.26 -8.30 13.81
N GLU A 72 -0.50 -8.82 15.01
CA GLU A 72 -1.80 -9.32 15.43
C GLU A 72 -2.37 -8.38 16.49
N ALA A 73 -3.61 -7.93 16.28
CA ALA A 73 -4.33 -7.10 17.24
C ALA A 73 -5.82 -7.27 17.10
N LEU A 74 -6.55 -7.25 18.23
CA LEU A 74 -8.01 -7.43 18.25
C LEU A 74 -8.48 -8.71 17.52
N ARG A 75 -7.65 -9.76 17.56
CA ARG A 75 -7.83 -11.05 16.85
C ARG A 75 -7.79 -10.97 15.32
N ASN A 76 -7.36 -9.85 14.77
CA ASN A 76 -7.13 -9.68 13.34
C ASN A 76 -5.64 -9.73 13.04
N PHE A 77 -5.31 -10.21 11.84
CA PHE A 77 -3.97 -10.18 11.29
C PHE A 77 -3.81 -9.00 10.34
N TYR A 78 -2.75 -8.22 10.51
CA TYR A 78 -2.41 -7.12 9.63
C TYR A 78 -1.04 -7.35 9.02
N PHE A 79 -0.85 -6.96 7.76
CA PHE A 79 0.46 -7.06 7.11
C PHE A 79 0.78 -5.88 6.19
N THR A 80 2.07 -5.59 6.02
CA THR A 80 2.58 -4.53 5.12
C THR A 80 2.64 -5.02 3.68
N SER A 81 2.44 -4.11 2.72
CA SER A 81 2.55 -4.39 1.29
C SER A 81 2.95 -3.11 0.52
N SER A 82 3.44 -3.27 -0.71
CA SER A 82 3.63 -2.17 -1.68
C SER A 82 2.39 -1.29 -1.87
N ARG A 83 1.20 -1.86 -1.64
CA ARG A 83 -0.12 -1.21 -1.76
C ARG A 83 -0.73 -0.79 -0.42
N GLY A 84 0.08 -0.66 0.64
CA GLY A 84 -0.36 -0.22 1.97
C GLY A 84 -0.58 -1.38 2.94
N ILE A 85 -1.38 -1.13 3.99
CA ILE A 85 -1.64 -2.12 5.04
C ILE A 85 -2.90 -2.91 4.72
N PHE A 86 -2.78 -4.24 4.76
CA PHE A 86 -3.91 -5.15 4.61
C PHE A 86 -4.29 -5.79 5.93
N LYS A 87 -5.56 -6.19 6.02
CA LYS A 87 -6.19 -6.86 7.15
C LYS A 87 -6.80 -8.18 6.70
N ILE A 88 -6.65 -9.19 7.55
CA ILE A 88 -7.34 -10.47 7.51
C ILE A 88 -8.05 -10.62 8.86
N ASP A 89 -9.39 -10.67 8.87
CA ASP A 89 -10.20 -10.76 10.10
C ASP A 89 -10.57 -12.18 10.49
N SER A 90 -10.39 -13.15 9.61
CA SER A 90 -10.45 -14.58 9.90
C SER A 90 -9.55 -15.35 8.95
N LEU A 91 -9.10 -16.54 9.33
CA LEU A 91 -8.12 -17.31 8.54
C LEU A 91 -8.55 -17.56 7.08
N THR A 92 -9.85 -17.63 6.81
CA THR A 92 -10.40 -17.87 5.45
C THR A 92 -10.88 -16.59 4.76
N ALA A 93 -10.83 -15.44 5.42
CA ALA A 93 -11.28 -14.19 4.83
C ALA A 93 -10.28 -13.66 3.81
N SER A 94 -10.77 -13.08 2.72
CA SER A 94 -9.92 -12.43 1.74
C SER A 94 -9.25 -11.18 2.35
N PRO A 95 -7.94 -10.95 2.12
CA PRO A 95 -7.28 -9.76 2.61
C PRO A 95 -7.90 -8.50 2.00
N ARG A 96 -8.21 -7.52 2.85
CA ARG A 96 -8.75 -6.21 2.45
C ARG A 96 -7.86 -5.07 2.96
N PRO A 97 -7.87 -3.88 2.33
CA PRO A 97 -7.20 -2.71 2.90
C PRO A 97 -7.67 -2.45 4.34
N ALA A 98 -6.73 -2.12 5.23
CA ALA A 98 -7.04 -1.79 6.61
C ALA A 98 -7.70 -0.41 6.72
N GLY A 99 -8.66 -0.26 7.64
CA GLY A 99 -9.40 0.97 7.86
C GLY A 99 -10.61 1.15 6.93
N VAL A 100 -11.31 2.25 7.15
CA VAL A 100 -12.48 2.64 6.35
C VAL A 100 -12.18 3.97 5.70
N VAL A 101 -12.42 4.03 4.39
CA VAL A 101 -12.21 5.24 3.59
C VAL A 101 -13.03 6.40 4.16
N ARG A 102 -12.51 7.63 3.98
CA ARG A 102 -13.25 8.85 4.28
C ARG A 102 -14.56 8.87 3.49
N ALA A 103 -15.66 9.24 4.14
CA ALA A 103 -16.91 9.41 3.44
C ALA A 103 -16.84 10.57 2.43
N LEU A 104 -17.39 10.35 1.24
CA LEU A 104 -17.52 11.38 0.23
C LEU A 104 -18.65 12.36 0.59
N GLY A 105 -18.59 13.55 -0.01
CA GLY A 105 -19.65 14.55 0.13
C GLY A 105 -21.01 14.09 -0.42
N GLY A 106 -22.03 14.88 -0.11
CA GLY A 106 -23.38 14.69 -0.61
C GLY A 106 -24.07 16.03 -0.83
N THR A 107 -25.24 15.97 -1.45
CA THR A 107 -26.14 17.11 -1.67
C THR A 107 -27.46 16.87 -0.94
N GLY A 108 -28.23 17.92 -0.72
CA GLY A 108 -29.53 17.82 -0.08
C GLY A 108 -30.55 18.72 -0.76
N THR A 109 -31.82 18.30 -0.70
CA THR A 109 -32.96 19.10 -1.16
C THR A 109 -34.09 19.05 -0.13
N LEU A 110 -34.81 20.15 0.03
CA LEU A 110 -35.98 20.21 0.90
C LEU A 110 -37.14 19.47 0.24
N VAL A 111 -37.87 18.66 1.01
CA VAL A 111 -39.00 17.86 0.52
C VAL A 111 -40.16 17.86 1.51
N GLY A 112 -41.37 17.68 0.97
CA GLY A 112 -42.60 17.65 1.76
C GLY A 112 -43.19 19.04 2.04
N GLY A 113 -44.42 19.07 2.58
CA GLY A 113 -45.09 20.31 3.02
C GLY A 113 -45.15 20.46 4.55
N ALA A 114 -44.54 19.51 5.28
CA ALA A 114 -44.34 19.52 6.72
C ALA A 114 -43.16 18.59 7.01
N GLY A 115 -42.32 18.94 7.98
CA GLY A 115 -41.19 18.11 8.39
C GLY A 115 -40.51 18.59 9.66
N PHE A 116 -39.35 18.02 9.97
CA PHE A 116 -38.62 18.33 11.21
C PHE A 116 -37.92 19.70 11.16
N LEU A 117 -37.50 20.18 9.98
CA LEU A 117 -36.74 21.42 9.85
C LEU A 117 -37.73 22.59 9.75
N GLU A 118 -37.76 23.42 10.79
CA GLU A 118 -38.65 24.59 10.85
C GLU A 118 -38.29 25.62 9.75
N ASP A 119 -39.24 26.51 9.44
CA ASP A 119 -38.97 27.63 8.54
C ASP A 119 -37.96 28.59 9.19
N ASN A 120 -37.13 29.24 8.36
CA ASN A 120 -36.04 30.10 8.79
C ASN A 120 -35.04 29.41 9.75
N SER A 121 -34.76 28.11 9.56
CA SER A 121 -33.76 27.35 10.33
C SER A 121 -32.80 26.62 9.39
N ALA A 122 -31.56 26.40 9.84
CA ALA A 122 -30.55 25.61 9.16
C ALA A 122 -30.02 24.46 10.02
N VAL A 123 -29.56 23.40 9.37
CA VAL A 123 -28.94 22.22 10.00
C VAL A 123 -27.72 21.77 9.20
N ALA A 124 -26.80 21.10 9.87
CA ALA A 124 -25.65 20.49 9.23
C ALA A 124 -25.71 18.96 9.29
N TYR A 125 -25.19 18.32 8.25
CA TYR A 125 -25.10 16.88 8.10
C TYR A 125 -23.68 16.40 7.84
N ARG A 126 -23.36 15.21 8.35
CA ARG A 126 -22.19 14.43 7.97
C ARG A 126 -22.55 12.95 7.88
N LEU A 127 -21.89 12.24 6.95
CA LEU A 127 -21.98 10.79 6.84
C LEU A 127 -20.69 10.14 7.31
N VAL A 128 -20.82 8.98 7.96
CA VAL A 128 -19.71 8.08 8.30
C VAL A 128 -20.00 6.69 7.74
N TRP A 129 -19.00 6.11 7.08
CA TRP A 129 -19.02 4.69 6.73
C TRP A 129 -18.45 3.86 7.87
N GLY A 130 -19.00 2.67 8.07
CA GLY A 130 -18.45 1.70 9.00
C GLY A 130 -18.82 0.28 8.65
N TYR A 131 -18.14 -0.67 9.27
CA TYR A 131 -18.46 -2.08 9.18
C TYR A 131 -18.14 -2.77 10.51
N ARG A 132 -18.64 -3.99 10.68
CA ARG A 132 -18.23 -4.90 11.76
C ARG A 132 -17.46 -6.05 11.14
N ASP A 133 -16.25 -6.30 11.64
CA ASP A 133 -15.46 -7.44 11.17
C ASP A 133 -15.98 -8.77 11.74
N ALA A 134 -15.41 -9.89 11.26
CA ALA A 134 -15.75 -11.23 11.74
C ALA A 134 -15.55 -11.43 13.26
N ASN A 135 -14.74 -10.58 13.90
CA ASN A 135 -14.44 -10.59 15.33
C ASN A 135 -15.32 -9.62 16.15
N ASN A 136 -16.36 -9.03 15.54
CA ASN A 136 -17.27 -8.03 16.11
C ASN A 136 -16.65 -6.68 16.48
N ASN A 137 -15.45 -6.37 15.99
CA ASN A 137 -14.88 -5.04 16.15
C ASN A 137 -15.62 -4.05 15.25
N LEU A 138 -16.04 -2.92 15.83
CA LEU A 138 -16.67 -1.83 15.09
C LEU A 138 -15.58 -0.93 14.51
N ILE A 139 -15.55 -0.80 13.18
CA ILE A 139 -14.62 0.10 12.50
C ILE A 139 -15.43 1.22 11.85
N LEU A 140 -15.11 2.46 12.19
CA LEU A 140 -15.71 3.67 11.63
C LEU A 140 -14.63 4.46 10.87
N GLY A 141 -14.98 5.01 9.72
CA GLY A 141 -14.10 5.87 8.92
C GLY A 141 -14.22 7.35 9.30
N ALA A 142 -13.43 8.17 8.61
CA ALA A 142 -13.51 9.61 8.70
C ALA A 142 -14.83 10.13 8.11
N PRO A 143 -15.48 11.12 8.75
CA PRO A 143 -16.75 11.66 8.28
C PRO A 143 -16.58 12.42 6.96
N SER A 144 -17.71 12.61 6.28
CA SER A 144 -17.80 13.45 5.09
C SER A 144 -17.50 14.90 5.42
N GLN A 145 -17.30 15.71 4.37
CA GLN A 145 -17.45 17.15 4.49
C GLN A 145 -18.85 17.49 5.03
N ARG A 146 -18.95 18.68 5.61
CA ARG A 146 -20.18 19.18 6.17
C ARG A 146 -21.14 19.56 5.04
N LEU A 147 -22.38 19.09 5.10
CA LEU A 147 -23.46 19.54 4.22
C LEU A 147 -24.41 20.42 5.02
N ILE A 148 -24.61 21.66 4.61
CA ILE A 148 -25.51 22.61 5.28
C ILE A 148 -26.82 22.67 4.49
N MET A 149 -27.94 22.56 5.20
CA MET A 149 -29.29 22.69 4.65
C MET A 149 -30.04 23.77 5.40
N ALA A 150 -30.48 24.79 4.67
CA ALA A 150 -31.27 25.90 5.19
C ALA A 150 -32.69 25.86 4.62
N ASN A 151 -33.70 26.14 5.44
CA ASN A 151 -35.09 26.21 5.03
C ASN A 151 -35.61 27.65 5.09
N SER A 152 -36.08 28.14 3.94
CA SER A 152 -36.69 29.47 3.78
C SER A 152 -37.97 29.41 2.96
N LEU A 153 -38.66 28.26 2.95
CA LEU A 153 -39.86 28.01 2.11
C LEU A 153 -41.17 28.50 2.74
N GLY A 154 -41.15 29.09 3.95
CA GLY A 154 -42.33 29.57 4.65
C GLY A 154 -43.13 28.46 5.38
N HIS A 155 -42.60 27.25 5.44
CA HIS A 155 -43.19 26.09 6.13
C HIS A 155 -42.10 25.09 6.51
N SER A 156 -42.39 24.19 7.46
CA SER A 156 -41.42 23.15 7.83
C SER A 156 -41.30 22.08 6.75
N SER A 157 -40.11 21.51 6.60
CA SER A 157 -39.79 20.52 5.56
C SER A 157 -38.88 19.42 6.08
N ASP A 158 -38.90 18.27 5.40
CA ASP A 158 -37.90 17.22 5.58
C ASP A 158 -36.75 17.43 4.58
N VAL A 159 -35.67 16.69 4.76
CA VAL A 159 -34.47 16.81 3.90
C VAL A 159 -34.22 15.50 3.17
N SER A 160 -34.22 15.53 1.84
CA SER A 160 -33.76 14.43 1.00
C SER A 160 -32.27 14.57 0.77
N LEU A 161 -31.48 13.62 1.26
CA LEU A 161 -30.02 13.62 1.21
C LEU A 161 -29.53 12.62 0.17
N THR A 162 -28.61 13.05 -0.69
CA THR A 162 -27.93 12.17 -1.65
C THR A 162 -26.44 12.15 -1.34
N TYR A 163 -25.90 10.97 -1.00
CA TYR A 163 -24.47 10.80 -0.71
C TYR A 163 -23.80 9.93 -1.76
N LEU A 164 -22.53 10.23 -2.01
CA LEU A 164 -21.67 9.48 -2.93
C LEU A 164 -21.06 8.25 -2.24
N ILE A 165 -20.89 7.17 -3.00
CA ILE A 165 -20.34 5.90 -2.52
C ILE A 165 -18.92 5.71 -3.09
N PRO A 166 -17.88 5.65 -2.25
CA PRO A 166 -16.54 5.26 -2.67
C PRO A 166 -16.48 3.80 -3.18
N ASP A 167 -15.56 3.50 -4.10
CA ASP A 167 -15.40 2.19 -4.75
C ASP A 167 -15.07 1.04 -3.78
N THR A 168 -14.52 1.33 -2.61
CA THR A 168 -14.14 0.31 -1.61
C THR A 168 -15.32 -0.17 -0.76
N ILE A 169 -16.47 0.51 -0.86
CA ILE A 169 -17.66 0.18 -0.08
C ILE A 169 -18.40 -0.99 -0.72
N THR A 170 -18.66 -2.02 0.09
CA THR A 170 -19.44 -3.20 -0.29
C THR A 170 -20.76 -3.24 0.50
N THR A 171 -21.59 -4.26 0.26
CA THR A 171 -22.83 -4.51 1.02
C THR A 171 -22.59 -4.86 2.50
N ASP A 172 -21.36 -5.14 2.90
CA ASP A 172 -20.99 -5.44 4.29
C ASP A 172 -20.83 -4.17 5.15
N TYR A 173 -20.82 -2.99 4.50
CA TYR A 173 -20.73 -1.71 5.17
C TYR A 173 -22.11 -1.17 5.51
N PHE A 174 -22.17 -0.34 6.55
CA PHE A 174 -23.31 0.50 6.85
C PHE A 174 -22.87 1.97 6.77
N TYR A 175 -23.83 2.85 6.48
CA TYR A 175 -23.67 4.29 6.64
C TYR A 175 -24.42 4.78 7.87
N GLN A 176 -23.90 5.84 8.48
CA GLN A 176 -24.53 6.58 9.54
C GLN A 176 -24.55 8.07 9.19
N ILE A 177 -25.73 8.68 9.19
CA ILE A 177 -25.93 10.10 8.93
C ILE A 177 -26.21 10.79 10.25
N TYR A 178 -25.45 11.84 10.52
CA TYR A 178 -25.52 12.65 11.72
C TYR A 178 -25.96 14.06 11.36
N ARG A 179 -26.80 14.67 12.21
CA ARG A 179 -27.37 16.00 12.00
C ARG A 179 -27.22 16.88 13.25
N SER A 180 -27.08 18.19 13.08
CA SER A 180 -27.11 19.16 14.18
C SER A 180 -28.55 19.43 14.67
N ASN A 181 -28.66 20.15 15.80
CA ASN A 181 -29.90 20.88 16.08
C ASN A 181 -30.11 22.01 15.07
N GLY A 182 -31.37 22.44 14.92
CA GLY A 182 -31.74 23.61 14.11
C GLY A 182 -31.18 24.90 14.71
N THR A 183 -30.81 25.83 13.84
CA THR A 183 -30.44 27.19 14.21
C THR A 183 -31.67 28.07 14.41
N ASP A 184 -31.49 29.23 15.05
CA ASP A 184 -32.57 30.21 15.22
C ASP A 184 -32.88 30.97 13.92
N SER A 185 -31.89 31.11 13.02
CA SER A 185 -32.04 31.69 11.68
C SER A 185 -31.41 30.80 10.59
N ALA A 186 -31.98 30.79 9.39
CA ALA A 186 -31.45 30.09 8.22
C ALA A 186 -30.07 30.63 7.74
N SER A 187 -29.70 31.83 8.19
CA SER A 187 -28.40 32.46 7.94
C SER A 187 -27.32 32.10 8.96
N ASP A 188 -27.69 31.51 10.10
CA ASP A 188 -26.75 31.21 11.16
C ASP A 188 -25.98 29.94 10.84
N GLU A 189 -24.69 29.90 11.20
CA GLU A 189 -23.88 28.70 11.06
C GLU A 189 -24.38 27.63 12.05
N PRO A 190 -24.82 26.44 11.60
CA PRO A 190 -25.26 25.41 12.52
C PRO A 190 -24.10 24.93 13.41
N SER A 191 -24.40 24.20 14.47
CA SER A 191 -23.33 23.57 15.28
C SER A 191 -22.74 22.33 14.59
N ASP A 192 -21.47 22.00 14.85
CA ASP A 192 -20.86 20.69 14.49
C ASP A 192 -21.04 19.65 15.62
N GLU A 193 -21.91 19.95 16.60
CA GLU A 193 -22.48 18.97 17.53
C GLU A 193 -23.58 18.17 16.81
N LEU A 194 -23.21 17.02 16.23
CA LEU A 194 -24.07 16.22 15.38
C LEU A 194 -24.50 14.94 16.08
N GLN A 195 -25.76 14.54 15.95
CA GLN A 195 -26.30 13.30 16.49
C GLN A 195 -26.90 12.42 15.39
N LEU A 196 -26.84 11.11 15.60
CA LEU A 196 -27.28 10.12 14.63
C LEU A 196 -28.79 10.24 14.38
N VAL A 197 -29.16 10.43 13.10
CA VAL A 197 -30.54 10.46 12.62
C VAL A 197 -30.89 9.20 11.84
N ILE A 198 -30.01 8.75 10.96
CA ILE A 198 -30.26 7.60 10.07
C ILE A 198 -29.07 6.63 10.12
N GLN A 199 -29.37 5.34 10.13
CA GLN A 199 -28.41 4.28 9.85
C GLN A 199 -29.01 3.31 8.83
N GLY A 200 -28.26 2.94 7.81
CA GLY A 200 -28.68 2.01 6.77
C GLY A 200 -27.49 1.28 6.14
N THR A 201 -27.78 0.42 5.17
CA THR A 201 -26.78 -0.32 4.37
C THR A 201 -27.00 -0.03 2.89
N PRO A 202 -25.93 0.13 2.08
CA PRO A 202 -26.07 0.36 0.66
C PRO A 202 -26.51 -0.92 -0.07
N THR A 203 -27.30 -0.77 -1.12
CA THR A 203 -27.70 -1.85 -2.02
C THR A 203 -26.71 -2.01 -3.17
N SER A 204 -26.67 -3.18 -3.82
CA SER A 204 -25.79 -3.43 -4.98
C SER A 204 -26.06 -2.49 -6.16
N ALA A 205 -27.30 -2.04 -6.33
CA ALA A 205 -27.68 -1.07 -7.35
C ALA A 205 -27.11 0.33 -7.04
N GLU A 206 -27.19 0.77 -5.79
CA GLU A 206 -26.61 2.04 -5.33
C GLU A 206 -25.09 2.06 -5.44
N ILE A 207 -24.42 0.94 -5.08
CA ILE A 207 -22.96 0.80 -5.24
C ILE A 207 -22.57 0.95 -6.72
N THR A 208 -23.33 0.35 -7.62
CA THR A 208 -23.09 0.47 -9.08
C THR A 208 -23.34 1.90 -9.57
N ALA A 209 -24.34 2.58 -9.02
CA ALA A 209 -24.65 3.99 -9.32
C ALA A 209 -23.69 4.98 -8.64
N LYS A 210 -22.81 4.51 -7.74
CA LYS A 210 -21.90 5.31 -6.89
C LYS A 210 -22.60 6.38 -6.03
N ALA A 211 -23.90 6.21 -5.76
CA ALA A 211 -24.68 7.13 -4.93
C ALA A 211 -25.93 6.47 -4.39
N PHE A 212 -26.43 6.99 -3.27
CA PHE A 212 -27.73 6.63 -2.71
C PHE A 212 -28.46 7.87 -2.20
N THR A 213 -29.79 7.80 -2.11
CA THR A 213 -30.65 8.88 -1.63
C THR A 213 -31.54 8.40 -0.50
N VAL A 214 -31.64 9.19 0.58
CA VAL A 214 -32.46 8.89 1.75
C VAL A 214 -33.10 10.16 2.30
N VAL A 215 -34.34 10.05 2.78
CA VAL A 215 -35.07 11.18 3.39
C VAL A 215 -34.92 11.15 4.90
N ASP A 216 -34.45 12.26 5.48
CA ASP A 216 -34.48 12.49 6.91
C ASP A 216 -35.76 13.19 7.33
N SER A 217 -36.58 12.45 8.07
CA SER A 217 -37.81 12.90 8.72
C SER A 217 -37.73 12.79 10.24
N THR A 218 -36.53 12.59 10.80
CA THR A 218 -36.31 12.30 12.21
C THR A 218 -36.51 13.57 13.04
N PRO A 219 -37.49 13.64 13.97
CA PRO A 219 -37.64 14.78 14.87
C PRO A 219 -36.45 14.93 15.83
N TYR A 220 -36.17 16.14 16.32
CA TYR A 220 -35.05 16.40 17.24
C TYR A 220 -35.08 15.55 18.51
N SER A 221 -36.27 15.17 18.99
CA SER A 221 -36.44 14.32 20.19
C SER A 221 -36.05 12.85 20.00
N LEU A 222 -35.87 12.39 18.75
CA LEU A 222 -35.52 11.01 18.42
C LEU A 222 -34.07 10.85 17.93
N MET A 223 -33.29 11.94 17.92
CA MET A 223 -31.86 11.92 17.63
C MET A 223 -31.11 11.07 18.67
N ARG A 224 -30.14 10.26 18.20
CA ARG A 224 -29.46 9.25 19.02
C ARG A 224 -28.07 9.71 19.44
N ALA A 225 -27.08 8.81 19.38
CA ALA A 225 -25.72 9.06 19.84
C ALA A 225 -25.04 10.18 19.06
N THR A 226 -24.22 10.96 19.75
CA THR A 226 -23.37 12.01 19.16
C THR A 226 -22.27 11.41 18.29
N LEU A 227 -21.93 12.09 17.20
CA LEU A 227 -20.83 11.74 16.32
C LEU A 227 -19.50 11.79 17.09
N TYR A 228 -18.64 10.78 16.90
CA TYR A 228 -17.37 10.69 17.62
C TYR A 228 -16.39 11.86 17.34
N THR A 229 -16.49 12.49 16.17
CA THR A 229 -15.69 13.68 15.80
C THR A 229 -16.32 15.00 16.23
N SER A 230 -17.48 15.01 16.90
CA SER A 230 -18.06 16.27 17.38
C SER A 230 -17.15 16.93 18.43
N PRO A 231 -17.19 18.27 18.56
CA PRO A 231 -16.33 19.00 19.50
C PRO A 231 -16.45 18.54 20.96
N SER A 232 -17.64 18.12 21.39
CA SER A 232 -17.89 17.54 22.72
C SER A 232 -17.32 16.13 22.93
N GLN A 233 -16.85 15.46 21.88
CA GLN A 233 -16.29 14.10 21.89
C GLN A 233 -14.78 14.15 21.66
N GLU A 234 -14.28 13.60 20.55
CA GLU A 234 -12.85 13.54 20.25
C GLU A 234 -12.39 14.68 19.33
N GLY A 235 -13.34 15.40 18.71
CA GLY A 235 -13.08 16.45 17.74
C GLY A 235 -12.60 15.93 16.37
N ILE A 236 -12.71 16.78 15.34
CA ILE A 236 -12.42 16.41 13.95
C ILE A 236 -10.94 16.06 13.69
N ALA A 237 -10.02 16.62 14.46
CA ALA A 237 -8.59 16.29 14.38
C ALA A 237 -8.31 14.81 14.68
N ASN A 238 -9.18 14.16 15.47
CA ASN A 238 -9.12 12.74 15.78
C ASN A 238 -9.91 11.87 14.78
N ALA A 239 -10.25 12.34 13.58
CA ALA A 239 -10.95 11.51 12.59
C ALA A 239 -10.22 10.17 12.33
N ASN A 240 -11.00 9.10 12.17
CA ASN A 240 -10.48 7.76 11.89
C ASN A 240 -10.06 7.65 10.41
N VAL A 241 -8.82 8.03 10.11
CA VAL A 241 -8.23 7.85 8.78
C VAL A 241 -7.59 6.46 8.69
N PRO A 242 -7.68 5.75 7.54
CA PRO A 242 -6.96 4.50 7.32
C PRO A 242 -5.46 4.61 7.60
N PRO A 243 -4.79 3.49 7.97
CA PRO A 243 -3.35 3.49 8.15
C PRO A 243 -2.60 3.95 6.89
N PRO A 244 -1.48 4.69 7.05
CA PRO A 244 -0.64 5.06 5.91
C PRO A 244 0.06 3.83 5.33
N PHE A 245 0.71 3.99 4.19
CA PHE A 245 1.72 3.01 3.79
C PHE A 245 2.83 3.00 4.82
N ALA A 246 3.31 1.82 5.20
CA ALA A 246 4.41 1.65 6.14
C ALA A 246 5.29 0.49 5.70
N VAL A 247 6.60 0.64 5.92
CA VAL A 247 7.58 -0.41 5.62
C VAL A 247 7.69 -1.40 6.78
N ASP A 248 7.59 -0.90 8.02
CA ASP A 248 7.61 -1.72 9.22
C ASP A 248 6.51 -1.30 10.21
N MET A 249 6.10 -2.23 11.05
CA MET A 249 5.07 -2.01 12.06
C MET A 249 5.15 -3.00 13.22
N ASP A 250 4.67 -2.56 14.38
CA ASP A 250 4.51 -3.39 15.56
C ASP A 250 3.40 -2.82 16.47
N VAL A 251 2.98 -3.60 17.48
CA VAL A 251 1.96 -3.22 18.45
C VAL A 251 2.58 -2.97 19.81
N PHE A 252 2.27 -1.81 20.39
CA PHE A 252 2.66 -1.46 21.75
C PHE A 252 1.51 -0.74 22.45
N LYS A 253 1.21 -1.16 23.70
CA LYS A 253 0.10 -0.60 24.52
C LYS A 253 -1.26 -0.55 23.78
N ASN A 254 -1.57 -1.60 23.01
CA ASN A 254 -2.77 -1.72 22.18
C ASN A 254 -2.91 -0.65 21.06
N CYS A 255 -1.85 0.08 20.75
CA CYS A 255 -1.74 0.91 19.56
C CYS A 255 -0.82 0.21 18.54
N ALA A 256 -1.10 0.40 17.26
CA ALA A 256 -0.19 0.02 16.19
C ALA A 256 0.69 1.22 15.81
N PHE A 257 1.96 0.93 15.59
CA PHE A 257 2.98 1.89 15.17
C PHE A 257 3.36 1.56 13.73
N TYR A 258 3.25 2.55 12.85
CA TYR A 258 3.51 2.44 11.41
C TYR A 258 4.73 3.29 11.05
N ALA A 259 5.85 2.65 10.66
CA ALA A 259 7.13 3.31 10.41
C ALA A 259 7.47 3.45 8.92
N ASN A 260 8.28 4.45 8.59
CA ASN A 260 8.68 4.82 7.23
C ASN A 260 7.47 5.10 6.34
N ILE A 261 6.70 6.11 6.73
CA ILE A 261 5.40 6.34 6.12
C ILE A 261 5.51 6.99 4.75
N LYS A 262 4.61 6.59 3.87
CA LYS A 262 4.26 7.30 2.64
C LYS A 262 2.77 7.59 2.71
N GLN A 263 2.39 8.84 2.47
CA GLN A 263 0.99 9.22 2.37
C GLN A 263 0.51 9.11 0.92
N LYS A 264 -0.79 9.31 0.76
CA LYS A 264 -1.44 9.37 -0.52
C LYS A 264 -1.00 10.60 -1.32
N GLN A 265 -0.97 10.49 -2.64
CA GLN A 265 -0.90 11.65 -3.54
C GLN A 265 -2.10 12.58 -3.29
N THR A 266 -1.82 13.85 -3.03
CA THR A 266 -2.84 14.88 -2.82
C THR A 266 -2.54 16.13 -3.62
N LEU A 267 -3.58 16.80 -4.09
CA LEU A 267 -3.51 18.11 -4.73
C LEU A 267 -4.67 18.96 -4.23
N SER A 268 -4.38 20.17 -3.74
CA SER A 268 -5.41 21.14 -3.36
C SER A 268 -5.44 22.27 -4.39
N ILE A 269 -6.64 22.60 -4.87
CA ILE A 269 -6.88 23.77 -5.73
C ILE A 269 -8.03 24.58 -5.15
N ALA A 270 -8.04 25.88 -5.38
CA ALA A 270 -9.19 26.73 -5.11
C ALA A 270 -9.77 27.25 -6.43
N MET A 271 -11.06 27.02 -6.67
CA MET A 271 -11.81 27.71 -7.71
C MET A 271 -12.11 29.14 -7.22
N ILE A 272 -11.60 30.14 -7.92
CA ILE A 272 -11.66 31.55 -7.48
C ILE A 272 -12.62 32.40 -8.30
N SER A 273 -13.04 31.92 -9.48
CA SER A 273 -14.00 32.62 -10.32
C SER A 273 -14.74 31.63 -11.23
N VAL A 274 -16.01 31.92 -11.48
CA VAL A 274 -16.86 31.21 -12.44
C VAL A 274 -17.63 32.25 -13.25
N VAL A 275 -18.14 31.84 -14.41
CA VAL A 275 -18.88 32.70 -15.35
C VAL A 275 -17.96 33.64 -16.15
N ASN A 276 -18.33 33.80 -17.42
CA ASN A 276 -17.60 34.46 -18.49
C ASN A 276 -17.03 35.84 -18.08
N PRO A 277 -15.73 36.15 -18.29
CA PRO A 277 -14.70 35.39 -19.05
C PRO A 277 -13.95 34.30 -18.27
N SER A 278 -14.42 33.95 -17.07
CA SER A 278 -13.82 32.90 -16.23
C SER A 278 -14.28 31.51 -16.67
N LEU A 279 -13.93 30.48 -15.89
CA LEU A 279 -14.38 29.10 -16.09
C LEU A 279 -15.89 29.06 -16.35
N GLY A 280 -16.27 28.56 -17.53
CA GLY A 280 -17.65 28.59 -17.93
C GLY A 280 -17.94 27.86 -19.23
N TYR A 281 -19.12 28.13 -19.75
CA TYR A 281 -19.51 27.80 -21.11
C TYR A 281 -19.94 29.07 -21.84
N ALA A 282 -19.88 29.01 -23.15
CA ALA A 282 -20.40 30.04 -24.03
C ALA A 282 -21.39 29.40 -25.01
N SER A 283 -22.54 30.04 -25.18
CA SER A 283 -23.53 29.62 -26.17
C SER A 283 -23.50 30.59 -27.33
N CYS A 284 -23.43 30.06 -28.55
CA CYS A 284 -23.44 30.82 -29.80
C CYS A 284 -24.16 30.05 -30.90
N VAL A 285 -24.28 30.68 -32.06
CA VAL A 285 -24.58 29.98 -33.31
C VAL A 285 -23.33 29.98 -34.19
N GLY A 286 -23.26 29.03 -35.11
CA GLY A 286 -22.24 29.00 -36.15
C GLY A 286 -22.66 28.16 -37.35
N ASP A 287 -22.00 28.38 -38.48
CA ASP A 287 -22.25 27.68 -39.73
C ASP A 287 -21.25 26.54 -39.89
N THR A 288 -21.75 25.32 -40.15
CA THR A 288 -20.94 24.12 -40.33
C THR A 288 -20.97 23.67 -41.79
N THR A 289 -19.86 23.09 -42.26
CA THR A 289 -19.77 22.43 -43.57
C THR A 289 -19.35 20.98 -43.41
N ASN A 290 -20.10 20.06 -44.02
CA ASN A 290 -19.79 18.63 -43.95
C ASN A 290 -18.40 18.32 -44.51
N GLY A 291 -17.58 17.62 -43.73
CA GLY A 291 -16.21 17.25 -44.10
C GLY A 291 -15.18 18.35 -43.87
N ASP A 292 -15.56 19.49 -43.29
CA ASP A 292 -14.69 20.63 -43.01
C ASP A 292 -14.50 20.81 -41.48
N PRO A 293 -13.29 21.04 -40.96
CA PRO A 293 -13.07 21.40 -39.56
C PRO A 293 -13.44 22.85 -39.23
N VAL A 294 -13.69 23.73 -40.21
CA VAL A 294 -13.97 25.15 -39.95
C VAL A 294 -15.45 25.36 -39.60
N VAL A 295 -15.68 26.18 -38.56
CA VAL A 295 -16.99 26.74 -38.24
C VAL A 295 -16.89 28.26 -38.41
N ASP A 296 -17.76 28.79 -39.26
CA ASP A 296 -17.82 30.21 -39.62
C ASP A 296 -19.02 30.90 -38.96
N THR A 297 -19.05 32.24 -39.02
CA THR A 297 -20.16 33.07 -38.54
C THR A 297 -20.51 32.76 -37.08
N ILE A 298 -19.47 32.60 -36.24
CA ILE A 298 -19.65 32.37 -34.82
C ILE A 298 -20.10 33.67 -34.17
N GLU A 299 -21.37 33.71 -33.79
CA GLU A 299 -21.95 34.91 -33.25
C GLU A 299 -23.11 34.60 -32.28
N LYS A 300 -23.47 35.61 -31.48
CA LYS A 300 -24.71 35.63 -30.72
C LYS A 300 -25.16 37.07 -30.64
N THR A 301 -26.46 37.28 -30.79
CA THR A 301 -27.08 38.58 -30.61
C THR A 301 -27.16 38.96 -29.13
N ALA A 302 -26.80 40.19 -28.80
CA ALA A 302 -27.01 40.75 -27.47
C ALA A 302 -28.50 40.96 -27.23
N GLU A 303 -29.03 40.51 -26.10
CA GLU A 303 -30.44 40.63 -25.77
C GLU A 303 -30.64 41.11 -24.33
N VAL A 304 -31.76 41.76 -24.07
CA VAL A 304 -32.23 42.05 -22.71
C VAL A 304 -33.74 41.95 -22.66
N THR A 305 -34.26 41.36 -21.58
CA THR A 305 -35.70 41.38 -21.30
C THR A 305 -35.98 42.38 -20.20
N ILE A 306 -36.76 43.41 -20.53
CA ILE A 306 -37.23 44.41 -19.60
C ILE A 306 -38.73 44.17 -19.41
N GLN A 307 -39.10 43.68 -18.22
CA GLN A 307 -40.49 43.31 -17.90
C GLN A 307 -41.06 42.34 -18.97
N ASP A 308 -42.05 42.75 -19.76
CA ASP A 308 -42.70 41.90 -20.77
C ASP A 308 -42.16 42.08 -22.20
N LEU A 309 -41.06 42.84 -22.37
CA LEU A 309 -40.45 43.14 -23.66
C LEU A 309 -39.01 42.65 -23.73
N THR A 310 -38.70 41.85 -24.76
CA THR A 310 -37.33 41.46 -25.09
C THR A 310 -36.82 42.29 -26.25
N TYR A 311 -35.63 42.86 -26.07
CA TYR A 311 -34.91 43.62 -27.08
C TYR A 311 -33.67 42.85 -27.50
N SER A 312 -33.48 42.70 -28.81
CA SER A 312 -32.34 41.98 -29.41
C SER A 312 -31.60 42.91 -30.35
N ALA A 313 -30.29 43.03 -30.23
CA ALA A 313 -29.49 43.88 -31.09
C ALA A 313 -29.61 43.44 -32.56
N ASN A 314 -29.61 44.39 -33.50
CA ASN A 314 -29.57 44.02 -34.92
C ASN A 314 -28.18 43.59 -35.37
N VAL A 315 -27.14 44.07 -34.70
CA VAL A 315 -25.75 43.68 -34.95
C VAL A 315 -25.39 42.62 -33.92
N PRO A 316 -25.12 41.37 -34.34
CA PRO A 316 -24.65 40.33 -33.44
C PRO A 316 -23.20 40.59 -33.00
N GLY A 317 -22.80 39.98 -31.89
CA GLY A 317 -21.45 40.14 -31.34
C GLY A 317 -21.31 41.27 -30.31
N PRO A 318 -20.07 41.65 -29.95
CA PRO A 318 -19.81 42.56 -28.83
C PRO A 318 -20.35 43.98 -29.06
N ASP A 319 -20.47 44.40 -30.33
CA ASP A 319 -21.03 45.69 -30.70
C ASP A 319 -22.51 45.83 -30.32
N GLY A 320 -23.25 44.72 -30.21
CA GLY A 320 -24.62 44.73 -29.72
C GLY A 320 -24.73 45.08 -28.23
N ASN A 321 -23.67 44.84 -27.44
CA ASN A 321 -23.66 45.07 -25.99
C ASN A 321 -23.60 46.56 -25.61
N VAL A 322 -23.29 47.45 -26.57
CA VAL A 322 -23.25 48.91 -26.31
C VAL A 322 -24.63 49.57 -26.38
N VAL A 323 -25.65 48.87 -26.88
CA VAL A 323 -27.02 49.38 -26.96
C VAL A 323 -27.65 49.38 -25.57
N SER A 324 -28.28 50.48 -25.17
CA SER A 324 -28.96 50.58 -23.87
C SER A 324 -30.41 51.04 -24.00
N LEU A 325 -31.23 50.64 -23.03
CA LEU A 325 -32.66 50.95 -22.95
C LEU A 325 -32.98 51.58 -21.60
N THR A 326 -33.75 52.67 -21.62
CA THR A 326 -34.21 53.35 -20.40
C THR A 326 -35.70 53.68 -20.53
N TYR A 327 -36.50 53.35 -19.51
CA TYR A 327 -37.90 53.80 -19.44
C TYR A 327 -38.01 54.95 -18.44
N THR A 328 -38.34 56.14 -18.93
CA THR A 328 -38.45 57.35 -18.10
C THR A 328 -39.91 57.74 -17.89
N THR A 329 -40.22 58.36 -16.75
CA THR A 329 -41.57 58.86 -16.44
C THR A 329 -41.87 60.17 -17.16
N GLY A 330 -43.14 60.47 -17.40
CA GLY A 330 -43.60 61.76 -17.94
C GLY A 330 -44.28 61.67 -19.31
N GLY A 331 -44.42 60.46 -19.86
CA GLY A 331 -45.27 60.18 -21.01
C GLY A 331 -46.75 60.03 -20.65
N THR A 332 -47.61 59.86 -21.66
CA THR A 332 -49.03 59.51 -21.53
C THR A 332 -49.25 58.16 -22.18
N ALA A 333 -49.98 57.25 -21.52
CA ALA A 333 -50.21 55.91 -22.07
C ALA A 333 -50.87 55.94 -23.45
N GLY A 334 -50.32 55.19 -24.41
CA GLY A 334 -50.74 55.20 -25.82
C GLY A 334 -50.17 56.35 -26.65
N SER A 335 -49.23 57.12 -26.09
CA SER A 335 -48.45 58.16 -26.77
C SER A 335 -47.01 58.19 -26.22
N GLU A 336 -46.41 57.01 -26.09
CA GLU A 336 -45.02 56.84 -25.64
C GLU A 336 -44.05 57.48 -26.63
N VAL A 337 -43.01 58.15 -26.13
CA VAL A 337 -42.03 58.89 -26.95
C VAL A 337 -40.68 58.20 -26.88
N VAL A 338 -40.13 57.80 -28.03
CA VAL A 338 -38.81 57.16 -28.14
C VAL A 338 -37.78 58.19 -28.60
N THR A 339 -36.70 58.35 -27.84
CA THR A 339 -35.55 59.20 -28.16
C THR A 339 -34.31 58.33 -28.24
N VAL A 340 -33.51 58.46 -29.29
CA VAL A 340 -32.25 57.72 -29.47
C VAL A 340 -31.10 58.70 -29.53
N ASN A 341 -30.08 58.50 -28.70
CA ASN A 341 -28.83 59.25 -28.71
C ASN A 341 -27.66 58.26 -28.81
N ASP A 342 -26.98 58.23 -29.95
CA ASP A 342 -25.99 57.19 -30.30
C ASP A 342 -26.59 55.79 -30.10
N SER A 343 -26.10 55.01 -29.12
CA SER A 343 -26.57 53.66 -28.80
C SER A 343 -27.59 53.62 -27.65
N ASP A 344 -27.96 54.78 -27.08
CA ASP A 344 -28.89 54.87 -25.95
C ASP A 344 -30.32 55.14 -26.42
N VAL A 345 -31.23 54.21 -26.13
CA VAL A 345 -32.67 54.31 -26.42
C VAL A 345 -33.44 54.67 -25.14
N THR A 346 -34.04 55.85 -25.10
CA THR A 346 -34.90 56.29 -24.00
C THR A 346 -36.36 56.32 -24.44
N ILE A 347 -37.24 55.65 -23.70
CA ILE A 347 -38.69 55.62 -23.93
C ILE A 347 -39.39 56.33 -22.78
N GLN A 348 -40.11 57.41 -23.07
CA GLN A 348 -40.94 58.10 -22.08
C GLN A 348 -42.31 57.44 -21.99
N ILE A 349 -42.68 56.96 -20.80
CA ILE A 349 -43.91 56.21 -20.55
C ILE A 349 -44.72 56.82 -19.40
N GLU A 350 -46.00 56.43 -19.30
CA GLU A 350 -46.80 56.62 -18.10
C GLU A 350 -46.59 55.39 -17.20
N SER A 351 -45.66 55.50 -16.25
CA SER A 351 -45.24 54.37 -15.41
C SER A 351 -46.41 53.77 -14.64
N GLY A 352 -46.62 52.46 -14.81
CA GLY A 352 -47.73 51.70 -14.22
C GLY A 352 -49.03 51.75 -15.03
N VAL A 353 -49.03 52.38 -16.22
CA VAL A 353 -50.21 52.50 -17.09
C VAL A 353 -49.91 52.13 -18.55
N SER A 354 -48.78 52.59 -19.11
CA SER A 354 -48.33 52.19 -20.46
C SER A 354 -48.13 50.68 -20.54
N THR A 355 -48.80 50.02 -21.48
CA THR A 355 -48.71 48.56 -21.68
C THR A 355 -47.51 48.17 -22.53
N ALA A 356 -47.04 46.93 -22.43
CA ALA A 356 -45.96 46.40 -23.27
C ALA A 356 -46.25 46.57 -24.78
N THR A 357 -47.51 46.39 -25.20
CA THR A 357 -47.94 46.61 -26.59
C THR A 357 -47.76 48.06 -27.04
N GLN A 358 -48.06 49.02 -26.16
CA GLN A 358 -47.94 50.45 -26.46
C GLN A 358 -46.46 50.87 -26.57
N ILE A 359 -45.62 50.40 -25.65
CA ILE A 359 -44.16 50.63 -25.71
C ILE A 359 -43.56 50.01 -26.98
N LYS A 360 -43.92 48.77 -27.33
CA LYS A 360 -43.46 48.13 -28.56
C LYS A 360 -43.89 48.91 -29.80
N THR A 361 -45.14 49.37 -29.84
CA THR A 361 -45.66 50.16 -30.98
C THR A 361 -44.87 51.46 -31.15
N ALA A 362 -44.56 52.15 -30.05
CA ALA A 362 -43.74 53.36 -30.08
C ALA A 362 -42.29 53.05 -30.51
N PHE A 363 -41.70 51.96 -30.01
CA PHE A 363 -40.36 51.50 -30.42
C PHE A 363 -40.29 51.19 -31.92
N ASP A 364 -41.22 50.38 -32.44
CA ASP A 364 -41.27 49.99 -33.86
C ASP A 364 -41.51 51.19 -34.79
N SER A 365 -42.14 52.26 -34.29
CA SER A 365 -42.36 53.50 -35.04
C SER A 365 -41.12 54.40 -35.13
N SER A 366 -40.09 54.14 -34.32
CA SER A 366 -38.85 54.93 -34.28
C SER A 366 -37.78 54.32 -35.19
N GLY A 367 -37.58 54.92 -36.37
CA GLY A 367 -36.54 54.52 -37.34
C GLY A 367 -35.12 54.35 -36.75
N PRO A 368 -34.64 55.29 -35.90
CA PRO A 368 -33.35 55.13 -35.23
C PRO A 368 -33.31 53.98 -34.20
N ALA A 369 -34.41 53.68 -33.51
CA ALA A 369 -34.44 52.61 -32.50
C ALA A 369 -34.43 51.22 -33.16
N ILE A 370 -35.23 51.05 -34.22
CA ILE A 370 -35.27 49.79 -34.99
C ILE A 370 -34.00 49.53 -35.79
N ALA A 371 -33.10 50.50 -35.94
CA ALA A 371 -31.78 50.31 -36.53
C ALA A 371 -30.80 49.65 -35.54
N LEU A 372 -30.97 49.91 -34.24
CA LEU A 372 -30.10 49.39 -33.17
C LEU A 372 -30.56 48.02 -32.65
N ALA A 373 -31.86 47.84 -32.45
CA ALA A 373 -32.41 46.61 -31.89
C ALA A 373 -33.84 46.32 -32.41
N PHE A 374 -34.22 45.05 -32.36
CA PHE A 374 -35.58 44.56 -32.56
C PHE A 374 -36.27 44.37 -31.21
N CYS A 375 -37.56 44.67 -31.11
CA CYS A 375 -38.36 44.53 -29.89
C CYS A 375 -39.50 43.50 -30.07
N ALA A 376 -39.58 42.52 -29.18
CA ALA A 376 -40.62 41.51 -29.11
C ALA A 376 -41.37 41.54 -27.78
N ILE A 377 -42.66 41.20 -27.78
CA ILE A 377 -43.41 40.96 -26.54
C ILE A 377 -43.08 39.53 -26.08
N SER A 378 -42.40 39.40 -24.95
CA SER A 378 -41.96 38.13 -24.37
C SER A 378 -42.81 37.69 -23.17
N GLY A 379 -43.51 38.61 -22.53
CA GLY A 379 -44.51 38.34 -21.50
C GLY A 379 -45.93 38.63 -21.97
N THR A 380 -46.73 39.33 -21.17
CA THR A 380 -48.12 39.66 -21.53
C THR A 380 -48.23 41.07 -22.10
N GLY A 381 -48.67 41.19 -23.36
CA GLY A 381 -48.73 42.48 -24.05
C GLY A 381 -49.63 43.55 -23.42
N SER A 382 -50.59 43.18 -22.58
CA SER A 382 -51.50 44.08 -21.87
C SER A 382 -51.00 44.54 -20.50
N ASP A 383 -49.92 43.95 -19.99
CA ASP A 383 -49.47 44.23 -18.62
C ASP A 383 -48.88 45.65 -18.56
N PRO A 384 -49.27 46.47 -17.56
CA PRO A 384 -48.71 47.80 -17.39
C PRO A 384 -47.24 47.75 -17.01
N GLN A 385 -46.44 48.57 -17.67
CA GLN A 385 -44.99 48.63 -17.51
C GLN A 385 -44.60 49.81 -16.61
N VAL A 386 -43.57 49.64 -15.78
CA VAL A 386 -43.04 50.69 -14.92
C VAL A 386 -41.73 51.28 -15.46
N ALA A 387 -41.33 52.44 -14.96
CA ALA A 387 -40.04 53.05 -15.30
C ALA A 387 -38.87 52.13 -14.90
N VAL A 388 -37.80 52.14 -15.70
CA VAL A 388 -36.63 51.26 -15.58
C VAL A 388 -35.38 52.09 -15.82
N ALA A 389 -34.38 51.91 -14.96
CA ALA A 389 -33.07 52.53 -15.13
C ALA A 389 -32.39 52.05 -16.42
N GLN A 390 -31.36 52.77 -16.85
CA GLN A 390 -30.59 52.39 -18.03
C GLN A 390 -30.08 50.96 -17.91
N THR A 391 -30.45 50.13 -18.88
CA THR A 391 -30.09 48.71 -18.93
C THR A 391 -29.49 48.42 -20.30
N PHE A 392 -28.29 47.87 -20.34
CA PHE A 392 -27.61 47.49 -21.58
C PHE A 392 -28.14 46.15 -22.10
N LEU A 393 -28.16 46.00 -23.42
CA LEU A 393 -28.24 44.68 -24.04
C LEU A 393 -26.97 43.89 -23.65
N ALA A 394 -27.11 42.59 -23.43
CA ALA A 394 -26.01 41.75 -22.96
C ALA A 394 -25.99 40.40 -23.66
N GLY A 395 -24.85 39.70 -23.59
CA GLY A 395 -24.73 38.34 -24.13
C GLY A 395 -24.41 38.26 -25.62
N GLY A 396 -24.05 39.39 -26.26
CA GLY A 396 -23.41 39.39 -27.57
C GLY A 396 -22.07 38.66 -27.51
N PHE A 397 -21.83 37.70 -28.40
CA PHE A 397 -20.69 36.78 -28.34
C PHE A 397 -19.39 37.44 -28.82
N ASP A 398 -18.30 37.23 -28.09
CA ASP A 398 -16.96 37.71 -28.44
C ASP A 398 -16.00 36.51 -28.50
N THR A 399 -15.39 36.24 -29.66
CA THR A 399 -14.47 35.09 -29.79
C THR A 399 -13.15 35.30 -29.09
N THR A 400 -12.81 36.50 -28.60
CA THR A 400 -11.64 36.70 -27.73
C THR A 400 -11.76 35.93 -26.40
N LEU A 401 -12.96 35.46 -26.09
CA LEU A 401 -13.29 34.60 -24.95
C LEU A 401 -12.99 33.13 -25.22
N LEU A 402 -12.78 32.74 -26.48
CA LEU A 402 -12.48 31.37 -26.88
C LEU A 402 -11.00 31.04 -26.75
N ARG A 403 -10.74 29.78 -26.39
CA ARG A 403 -9.39 29.27 -26.15
C ARG A 403 -9.22 27.91 -26.82
N LYS A 404 -8.01 27.64 -27.31
CA LYS A 404 -7.62 26.31 -27.80
C LYS A 404 -7.85 25.27 -26.70
N GLY A 405 -8.48 24.15 -27.07
CA GLY A 405 -8.80 23.03 -26.16
C GLY A 405 -10.20 23.06 -25.56
N MET A 406 -10.99 24.15 -25.72
CA MET A 406 -12.40 24.14 -25.32
C MET A 406 -13.20 23.13 -26.16
N ARG A 407 -14.15 22.41 -25.57
CA ARG A 407 -15.01 21.47 -26.30
C ARG A 407 -16.13 22.21 -27.00
N VAL A 408 -16.44 21.79 -28.23
CA VAL A 408 -17.57 22.31 -29.00
C VAL A 408 -18.61 21.22 -29.13
N ILE A 409 -19.84 21.47 -28.67
CA ILE A 409 -20.99 20.59 -28.87
C ILE A 409 -22.05 21.30 -29.71
N GLY A 410 -22.67 20.56 -30.62
CA GLY A 410 -23.68 21.07 -31.53
C GLY A 410 -24.15 20.00 -32.49
N THR A 411 -25.28 20.25 -33.16
CA THR A 411 -25.80 19.30 -34.16
C THR A 411 -24.80 19.21 -35.32
N GLY A 412 -24.40 18.00 -35.69
CA GLY A 412 -23.42 17.79 -36.77
C GLY A 412 -21.96 17.91 -36.32
N ILE A 413 -21.67 18.26 -35.06
CA ILE A 413 -20.33 18.24 -34.48
C ILE A 413 -20.07 16.85 -33.85
N PRO A 414 -18.99 16.14 -34.22
CA PRO A 414 -18.65 14.86 -33.59
C PRO A 414 -18.40 14.99 -32.08
N ALA A 415 -18.58 13.90 -31.33
CA ALA A 415 -18.19 13.84 -29.93
C ALA A 415 -16.68 14.10 -29.74
N ASP A 416 -16.30 14.65 -28.58
CA ASP A 416 -14.92 15.00 -28.19
C ASP A 416 -14.21 15.94 -29.18
N THR A 417 -14.98 16.78 -29.88
CA THR A 417 -14.43 17.82 -30.75
C THR A 417 -14.02 19.03 -29.92
N VAL A 418 -12.81 19.52 -30.14
CA VAL A 418 -12.24 20.68 -29.42
C VAL A 418 -11.78 21.76 -30.40
N ILE A 419 -11.66 22.99 -29.91
CA ILE A 419 -11.07 24.10 -30.66
C ILE A 419 -9.58 23.84 -30.86
N LYS A 420 -9.15 23.75 -32.12
CA LYS A 420 -7.74 23.63 -32.51
C LYS A 420 -7.07 25.00 -32.63
N SER A 421 -7.78 25.97 -33.21
CA SER A 421 -7.38 27.37 -33.31
C SER A 421 -8.61 28.27 -33.34
N VAL A 422 -8.44 29.50 -32.84
CA VAL A 422 -9.37 30.61 -33.05
C VAL A 422 -8.76 31.44 -34.17
N ASP A 423 -9.42 31.44 -35.34
CA ASP A 423 -8.83 31.94 -36.58
C ASP A 423 -9.15 33.43 -36.81
N SER A 424 -10.33 33.88 -36.35
CA SER A 424 -10.79 35.28 -36.43
C SER A 424 -11.82 35.63 -35.35
N LEU A 425 -12.47 36.79 -35.48
CA LEU A 425 -13.57 37.24 -34.62
C LEU A 425 -14.86 36.42 -34.76
N ASP A 426 -14.95 35.56 -35.79
CA ASP A 426 -16.15 34.83 -36.19
C ASP A 426 -15.86 33.40 -36.69
N GLN A 427 -14.60 32.95 -36.64
CA GLN A 427 -14.18 31.64 -37.17
C GLN A 427 -13.30 30.87 -36.17
N ILE A 428 -13.58 29.58 -36.06
CA ILE A 428 -12.71 28.61 -35.37
C ILE A 428 -12.45 27.39 -36.25
N THR A 429 -11.32 26.74 -36.02
CA THR A 429 -11.01 25.43 -36.58
C THR A 429 -11.13 24.34 -35.50
N LEU A 430 -11.86 23.28 -35.80
CA LEU A 430 -12.11 22.13 -34.94
C LEU A 430 -11.02 21.06 -35.06
N SER A 431 -10.92 20.21 -34.03
CA SER A 431 -10.05 19.03 -34.05
C SER A 431 -10.60 17.88 -34.90
N LYS A 432 -11.91 17.87 -35.18
CA LYS A 432 -12.61 16.89 -36.02
C LYS A 432 -13.55 17.62 -36.97
N ASN A 433 -13.68 17.11 -38.19
CA ASN A 433 -14.50 17.73 -39.21
C ASN A 433 -16.00 17.62 -38.84
N ALA A 434 -16.77 18.67 -39.13
CA ALA A 434 -18.22 18.62 -39.01
C ALA A 434 -18.80 17.56 -39.97
N THR A 435 -19.92 16.96 -39.59
CA THR A 435 -20.58 15.85 -40.30
C THR A 435 -21.82 16.27 -41.07
N ALA A 436 -22.19 17.55 -40.98
CA ALA A 436 -23.35 18.11 -41.64
C ALA A 436 -23.07 19.55 -42.09
N THR A 437 -23.70 19.95 -43.19
CA THR A 437 -23.75 21.35 -43.62
C THR A 437 -25.04 21.97 -43.09
N ALA A 438 -24.94 22.99 -42.24
CA ALA A 438 -26.07 23.69 -41.66
C ALA A 438 -25.67 25.11 -41.26
N SER A 439 -26.61 26.05 -41.33
CA SER A 439 -26.41 27.42 -40.86
C SER A 439 -27.10 27.64 -39.52
N ASN A 440 -26.57 28.58 -38.73
CA ASN A 440 -27.06 28.91 -37.39
C ASN A 440 -27.17 27.68 -36.46
N VAL A 441 -26.22 26.76 -36.54
CA VAL A 441 -26.16 25.61 -35.64
C VAL A 441 -25.96 26.14 -34.23
N SER A 442 -26.84 25.76 -33.30
CA SER A 442 -26.63 26.09 -31.88
C SER A 442 -25.43 25.32 -31.36
N LEU A 443 -24.46 26.08 -30.85
CA LEU A 443 -23.21 25.57 -30.29
C LEU A 443 -23.14 25.92 -28.81
N GLU A 444 -22.68 24.96 -28.00
CA GLU A 444 -22.21 25.22 -26.65
C GLU A 444 -20.71 24.90 -26.62
N ILE A 445 -19.92 25.91 -26.25
CA ILE A 445 -18.46 25.83 -26.16
C ILE A 445 -18.09 25.83 -24.69
N GLN A 446 -17.37 24.81 -24.26
CA GLN A 446 -17.19 24.47 -22.85
C GLN A 446 -15.72 24.50 -22.47
N ASP A 447 -15.39 25.19 -21.37
CA ASP A 447 -14.06 25.11 -20.80
C ASP A 447 -13.74 23.70 -20.31
N ARG A 448 -12.46 23.37 -20.30
CA ARG A 448 -11.92 22.09 -19.87
C ARG A 448 -11.19 22.23 -18.55
N VAL A 449 -11.35 21.24 -17.69
CA VAL A 449 -10.50 20.97 -16.54
C VAL A 449 -10.05 19.51 -16.66
N THR A 450 -8.76 19.27 -16.78
CA THR A 450 -8.21 17.91 -16.84
C THR A 450 -7.58 17.58 -15.50
N LEU A 451 -7.99 16.46 -14.91
CA LEU A 451 -7.48 15.98 -13.63
C LEU A 451 -7.16 14.50 -13.73
N ALA A 452 -5.92 14.13 -13.42
CA ALA A 452 -5.44 12.75 -13.46
C ALA A 452 -5.76 12.02 -14.79
N GLY A 453 -5.59 12.73 -15.92
CA GLY A 453 -5.79 12.20 -17.27
C GLY A 453 -7.25 12.16 -17.74
N VAL A 454 -8.19 12.69 -16.96
CA VAL A 454 -9.62 12.74 -17.31
C VAL A 454 -10.07 14.17 -17.52
N ASP A 455 -10.70 14.43 -18.67
CA ASP A 455 -11.28 15.73 -19.02
C ASP A 455 -12.69 15.90 -18.43
N TYR A 456 -12.88 17.01 -17.73
CA TYR A 456 -14.16 17.49 -17.22
C TYR A 456 -14.52 18.82 -17.87
N TRP A 457 -15.77 18.96 -18.27
CA TRP A 457 -16.22 20.06 -19.12
C TRP A 457 -17.22 20.95 -18.40
N ALA A 458 -16.94 22.25 -18.40
CA ALA A 458 -17.80 23.27 -17.81
C ALA A 458 -18.97 23.54 -18.75
N GLY A 459 -20.18 23.10 -18.41
CA GLY A 459 -21.37 23.21 -19.27
C GLY A 459 -22.58 23.81 -18.58
N SER A 460 -23.65 23.99 -19.35
CA SER A 460 -24.93 24.50 -18.87
C SER A 460 -25.70 23.49 -18.00
N THR A 461 -25.45 22.20 -18.18
CA THR A 461 -26.11 21.11 -17.44
C THR A 461 -25.12 20.01 -17.07
N GLN A 462 -25.26 19.44 -15.87
CA GLN A 462 -24.45 18.32 -15.42
C GLN A 462 -24.84 17.04 -16.19
N ASN A 463 -23.83 16.31 -16.70
CA ASN A 463 -24.03 15.01 -17.33
C ASN A 463 -22.80 14.12 -17.12
N VAL A 464 -22.97 13.05 -16.33
CA VAL A 464 -21.90 12.09 -16.01
C VAL A 464 -21.40 11.34 -17.23
N GLY A 465 -22.28 11.01 -18.19
CA GLY A 465 -21.92 10.24 -19.39
C GLY A 465 -21.02 11.00 -20.37
N THR A 466 -21.04 12.33 -20.31
CA THR A 466 -20.21 13.21 -21.15
C THR A 466 -19.15 13.97 -20.36
N SER A 467 -18.92 13.60 -19.09
CA SER A 467 -18.00 14.30 -18.19
C SER A 467 -18.28 15.81 -18.06
N THR A 468 -19.55 16.24 -18.08
CA THR A 468 -19.93 17.66 -18.01
C THR A 468 -20.40 18.03 -16.60
N PHE A 469 -19.85 19.08 -16.01
CA PHE A 469 -20.36 19.66 -14.75
C PHE A 469 -21.14 20.94 -15.05
N ALA A 470 -22.17 21.21 -14.25
CA ALA A 470 -22.95 22.43 -14.39
C ALA A 470 -22.19 23.63 -13.79
N VAL A 471 -22.12 24.71 -14.55
CA VAL A 471 -21.65 26.02 -14.07
C VAL A 471 -22.86 26.82 -13.61
N VAL A 472 -22.85 27.25 -12.35
CA VAL A 472 -23.95 28.00 -11.73
C VAL A 472 -23.69 29.51 -11.85
N SER A 473 -24.68 30.27 -12.30
CA SER A 473 -24.56 31.72 -12.56
C SER A 473 -25.59 32.60 -11.85
N ASP A 474 -26.63 32.02 -11.27
CA ASP A 474 -27.84 32.78 -10.89
C ASP A 474 -27.82 33.33 -9.45
N GLY A 475 -26.76 33.06 -8.69
CA GLY A 475 -26.57 33.50 -7.31
C GLY A 475 -25.53 34.61 -7.14
N THR A 476 -25.09 34.82 -5.89
CA THR A 476 -23.94 35.68 -5.60
C THR A 476 -22.64 35.05 -6.13
N PRO A 477 -21.56 35.82 -6.36
CA PRO A 477 -20.29 35.24 -6.81
C PRO A 477 -19.79 34.09 -5.91
N GLY A 478 -19.94 34.22 -4.58
CA GLY A 478 -19.55 33.17 -3.64
C GLY A 478 -20.40 31.91 -3.74
N THR A 479 -21.73 32.06 -3.88
CA THR A 479 -22.67 30.95 -4.10
C THR A 479 -22.40 30.23 -5.41
N ASN A 480 -22.16 30.99 -6.49
CA ASN A 480 -21.85 30.45 -7.81
C ASN A 480 -20.58 29.60 -7.80
N ILE A 481 -19.51 30.08 -7.14
CA ILE A 481 -18.27 29.32 -6.96
C ILE A 481 -18.52 28.05 -6.15
N ASN A 482 -19.21 28.17 -5.02
CA ASN A 482 -19.52 27.03 -4.15
C ASN A 482 -20.29 25.93 -4.89
N ASP A 483 -21.40 26.28 -5.56
CA ASP A 483 -22.28 25.30 -6.19
C ASP A 483 -21.65 24.68 -7.45
N THR A 484 -20.88 25.46 -8.21
CA THR A 484 -20.10 24.95 -9.35
C THR A 484 -19.01 23.99 -8.89
N ALA A 485 -18.29 24.31 -7.81
CA ALA A 485 -17.26 23.45 -7.24
C ALA A 485 -17.85 22.14 -6.70
N ILE A 486 -19.00 22.18 -6.02
CA ILE A 486 -19.71 20.98 -5.56
C ILE A 486 -20.15 20.11 -6.75
N ASN A 487 -20.68 20.71 -7.82
CA ASN A 487 -21.03 20.00 -9.05
C ASN A 487 -19.83 19.29 -9.69
N LEU A 488 -18.68 19.96 -9.76
CA LEU A 488 -17.43 19.37 -10.25
C LEU A 488 -16.98 18.20 -9.37
N VAL A 489 -16.99 18.37 -8.04
CA VAL A 489 -16.63 17.32 -7.07
C VAL A 489 -17.55 16.11 -7.20
N GLU A 490 -18.86 16.33 -7.34
CA GLU A 490 -19.84 15.26 -7.54
C GLU A 490 -19.57 14.48 -8.83
N LEU A 491 -19.36 15.19 -9.94
CA LEU A 491 -19.05 14.59 -11.22
C LEU A 491 -17.76 13.75 -11.17
N ILE A 492 -16.67 14.30 -10.61
CA ILE A 492 -15.38 13.59 -10.52
C ILE A 492 -15.54 12.25 -9.81
N ASN A 493 -16.28 12.22 -8.71
CA ASN A 493 -16.47 11.01 -7.92
C ASN A 493 -17.43 9.99 -8.58
N LYS A 494 -18.40 10.45 -9.39
CA LYS A 494 -19.33 9.58 -10.14
C LYS A 494 -18.79 9.11 -11.49
N ASN A 495 -17.85 9.84 -12.09
CA ASN A 495 -17.40 9.58 -13.46
C ASN A 495 -16.72 8.19 -13.57
N PRO A 496 -17.19 7.29 -14.45
CA PRO A 496 -16.59 5.96 -14.62
C PRO A 496 -15.18 6.01 -15.24
N LEU A 497 -14.82 7.08 -15.95
CA LEU A 497 -13.46 7.27 -16.49
C LEU A 497 -12.44 7.57 -15.38
N ASN A 498 -12.89 8.14 -14.26
CA ASN A 498 -12.05 8.37 -13.10
C ASN A 498 -11.93 7.09 -12.27
N THR A 499 -10.75 6.50 -12.29
CA THR A 499 -10.39 5.31 -11.50
C THR A 499 -9.29 5.58 -10.47
N THR A 500 -8.75 6.81 -10.44
CA THR A 500 -7.48 7.13 -9.76
C THR A 500 -7.66 8.04 -8.56
N ILE A 501 -8.61 8.98 -8.58
CA ILE A 501 -8.75 10.00 -7.53
C ILE A 501 -10.16 10.11 -6.93
N TYR A 502 -10.24 10.58 -5.70
CA TYR A 502 -11.44 11.15 -5.08
C TYR A 502 -11.29 12.67 -4.98
N ALA A 503 -12.40 13.38 -5.04
CA ALA A 503 -12.47 14.82 -4.81
C ALA A 503 -13.30 15.12 -3.55
N TYR A 504 -12.84 16.09 -2.75
CA TYR A 504 -13.50 16.56 -1.54
C TYR A 504 -13.61 18.09 -1.59
N TYR A 505 -14.79 18.62 -1.30
CA TYR A 505 -14.98 20.05 -1.10
C TYR A 505 -14.64 20.37 0.36
N ILE A 506 -13.69 21.28 0.58
CA ILE A 506 -13.11 21.52 1.92
C ILE A 506 -13.30 22.94 2.45
N SER A 507 -13.91 23.85 1.67
CA SER A 507 -14.27 25.18 2.18
C SER A 507 -15.29 25.07 3.32
N ALA A 508 -14.99 25.66 4.48
CA ALA A 508 -15.99 25.93 5.51
C ALA A 508 -16.85 27.17 5.14
N LEU A 509 -17.92 27.44 5.91
CA LEU A 509 -18.80 28.58 5.67
C LEU A 509 -18.06 29.93 5.76
N GLU A 510 -17.12 30.04 6.70
CA GLU A 510 -16.31 31.25 6.91
C GLU A 510 -15.05 31.31 6.02
N ASP A 511 -14.73 30.21 5.32
CA ASP A 511 -13.60 30.16 4.41
C ASP A 511 -13.98 30.71 3.03
N LEU A 512 -12.96 31.01 2.22
CA LEU A 512 -13.18 31.29 0.82
C LEU A 512 -13.80 30.06 0.13
N PRO A 513 -14.90 30.21 -0.63
CA PRO A 513 -15.54 29.11 -1.35
C PRO A 513 -14.63 28.57 -2.46
N GLY A 514 -14.88 27.35 -2.89
CA GLY A 514 -14.20 26.75 -4.05
C GLY A 514 -12.94 25.93 -3.73
N GLN A 515 -12.59 25.72 -2.46
CA GLN A 515 -11.44 24.88 -2.10
C GLN A 515 -11.78 23.39 -2.27
N ILE A 516 -10.98 22.71 -3.10
CA ILE A 516 -11.16 21.31 -3.46
C ILE A 516 -9.85 20.57 -3.19
N LEU A 517 -9.95 19.44 -2.48
CA LEU A 517 -8.87 18.49 -2.26
C LEU A 517 -9.09 17.26 -3.17
N PHE A 518 -8.09 16.95 -3.99
CA PHE A 518 -7.99 15.69 -4.69
C PHE A 518 -7.04 14.75 -3.96
N GLU A 519 -7.42 13.49 -3.83
CA GLU A 519 -6.64 12.45 -3.16
C GLU A 519 -6.67 11.17 -3.99
N GLU A 520 -5.55 10.45 -4.12
CA GLU A 520 -5.56 9.13 -4.76
C GLU A 520 -6.46 8.12 -4.03
N ARG A 521 -7.16 7.27 -4.80
CA ARG A 521 -8.06 6.24 -4.23
C ARG A 521 -7.27 5.17 -3.49
N SER A 522 -6.22 4.67 -4.13
CA SER A 522 -5.31 3.64 -3.62
C SER A 522 -3.93 4.23 -3.38
N ILE A 523 -3.21 3.70 -2.41
CA ILE A 523 -1.88 4.21 -2.09
C ILE A 523 -0.81 3.72 -3.07
N GLY A 524 0.15 4.59 -3.36
CA GLY A 524 1.32 4.25 -4.19
C GLY A 524 1.19 4.61 -5.66
N GLY A 525 0.25 5.49 -6.01
CA GLY A 525 0.16 6.08 -7.34
C GLY A 525 1.33 7.01 -7.66
N VAL A 526 1.49 7.28 -8.96
CA VAL A 526 2.39 8.33 -9.45
C VAL A 526 1.73 9.71 -9.31
N PRO A 527 2.50 10.81 -9.29
CA PRO A 527 1.94 12.14 -9.29
C PRO A 527 0.97 12.36 -10.47
N PHE A 528 -0.19 12.95 -10.19
CA PHE A 528 -1.18 13.32 -11.20
C PHE A 528 -1.20 14.83 -11.40
N TYR A 529 -1.61 15.26 -12.59
CA TYR A 529 -1.55 16.67 -13.01
C TYR A 529 -2.95 17.29 -13.06
N ALA A 530 -3.00 18.62 -12.93
CA ALA A 530 -4.19 19.42 -13.14
C ALA A 530 -3.94 20.50 -14.20
N THR A 531 -4.81 20.55 -15.20
CA THR A 531 -4.74 21.56 -16.28
C THR A 531 -6.13 22.13 -16.55
N SER A 532 -6.19 23.31 -17.17
CA SER A 532 -7.46 23.90 -17.58
C SER A 532 -7.29 24.87 -18.75
N THR A 533 -8.32 24.97 -19.60
CA THR A 533 -8.41 26.06 -20.59
C THR A 533 -8.69 27.40 -19.93
N ALA A 534 -9.33 27.43 -18.76
CA ALA A 534 -9.63 28.62 -17.97
C ALA A 534 -8.73 28.73 -16.73
N GLY A 535 -7.43 28.52 -16.92
CA GLY A 535 -6.43 28.39 -15.86
C GLY A 535 -6.45 29.44 -14.76
N THR A 536 -6.69 30.71 -15.12
CA THR A 536 -6.74 31.85 -14.19
C THR A 536 -7.96 31.84 -13.25
N SER A 537 -8.90 30.92 -13.46
CA SER A 537 -10.07 30.71 -12.59
C SER A 537 -9.76 29.85 -11.38
N PHE A 538 -8.50 29.41 -11.25
CA PHE A 538 -8.01 28.55 -10.17
C PHE A 538 -6.81 29.17 -9.45
N SER A 539 -6.61 28.76 -8.20
CA SER A 539 -5.41 29.04 -7.41
C SER A 539 -4.82 27.73 -6.86
N PRO A 540 -3.56 27.40 -7.17
CA PRO A 540 -2.69 28.07 -8.15
C PRO A 540 -3.31 28.04 -9.57
N PRO A 541 -2.92 28.98 -10.47
CA PRO A 541 -3.39 28.97 -11.85
C PRO A 541 -3.06 27.65 -12.53
N LEU A 542 -4.05 27.02 -13.15
CA LEU A 542 -3.83 25.76 -13.87
C LEU A 542 -3.29 26.04 -15.27
N PRO A 543 -2.20 25.39 -15.71
CA PRO A 543 -1.70 25.54 -17.08
C PRO A 543 -2.68 24.91 -18.08
N ASN A 544 -2.59 25.31 -19.35
CA ASN A 544 -3.22 24.55 -20.43
C ASN A 544 -2.25 23.47 -20.92
N GLU A 545 -2.75 22.30 -21.28
CA GLU A 545 -1.93 21.22 -21.84
C GLU A 545 -1.67 21.42 -23.33
N ASN A 546 -0.46 21.05 -23.76
CA ASN A 546 -0.08 21.08 -25.16
C ASN A 546 0.07 19.64 -25.68
N LEU A 547 -0.77 19.30 -26.64
CA LEU A 547 -0.85 17.95 -27.21
C LEU A 547 0.38 17.60 -28.05
N ILE A 548 0.95 16.43 -27.79
CA ILE A 548 1.95 15.76 -28.63
C ILE A 548 1.22 14.84 -29.59
N THR A 549 1.44 15.01 -30.90
CA THR A 549 0.81 14.21 -31.95
C THR A 549 1.74 13.15 -32.55
N ALA A 550 3.05 13.25 -32.32
CA ALA A 550 4.02 12.22 -32.73
C ALA A 550 5.33 12.30 -31.91
N ILE A 551 5.91 11.12 -31.64
CA ILE A 551 7.20 10.92 -30.96
C ILE A 551 8.03 9.97 -31.81
N SER A 552 9.13 10.42 -32.41
CA SER A 552 9.92 9.63 -33.38
C SER A 552 10.90 8.65 -32.72
N VAL A 553 11.22 7.56 -33.44
CA VAL A 553 12.34 6.67 -33.10
C VAL A 553 13.65 7.33 -33.54
N ALA A 554 14.31 8.04 -32.62
CA ALA A 554 15.57 8.73 -32.85
C ALA A 554 16.31 9.00 -31.54
N ASN A 555 17.58 9.43 -31.66
CA ASN A 555 18.40 9.94 -30.56
C ASN A 555 19.19 11.17 -31.05
N PRO A 556 18.81 12.40 -30.67
CA PRO A 556 17.65 12.75 -29.84
C PRO A 556 16.31 12.48 -30.54
N THR A 557 15.28 12.09 -29.79
CA THR A 557 13.92 11.90 -30.32
C THR A 557 13.30 13.24 -30.76
N VAL A 558 12.50 13.21 -31.83
CA VAL A 558 11.75 14.37 -32.36
C VAL A 558 10.30 14.29 -31.91
N ILE A 559 9.82 15.36 -31.29
CA ILE A 559 8.45 15.55 -30.82
C ILE A 559 7.72 16.48 -31.79
N THR A 560 6.50 16.12 -32.18
CA THR A 560 5.61 16.97 -32.97
C THR A 560 4.49 17.51 -32.08
N SER A 561 4.41 18.82 -31.96
CA SER A 561 3.38 19.56 -31.21
C SER A 561 3.11 20.86 -31.97
N ALA A 562 1.90 21.03 -32.48
CA ALA A 562 1.56 22.18 -33.32
C ALA A 562 1.58 23.50 -32.54
N ASP A 563 2.20 24.53 -33.12
CA ASP A 563 2.36 25.90 -32.60
C ASP A 563 2.80 25.92 -31.14
N HIS A 564 3.91 25.24 -30.84
CA HIS A 564 4.33 25.00 -29.45
C HIS A 564 4.86 26.25 -28.73
N GLY A 565 5.28 27.30 -29.44
CA GLY A 565 5.77 28.54 -28.82
C GLY A 565 7.10 28.43 -28.03
N LEU A 566 7.62 27.23 -27.83
CA LEU A 566 8.88 26.96 -27.13
C LEU A 566 10.10 27.63 -27.78
N THR A 567 11.10 27.88 -26.94
CA THR A 567 12.46 28.31 -27.29
C THR A 567 13.49 27.25 -26.89
N THR A 568 14.61 27.17 -27.61
CA THR A 568 15.67 26.21 -27.26
C THR A 568 16.26 26.53 -25.89
N GLY A 569 16.26 25.55 -25.00
CA GLY A 569 16.67 25.69 -23.60
C GLY A 569 15.50 25.64 -22.62
N ASP A 570 14.26 25.78 -23.08
CA ASP A 570 13.07 25.59 -22.24
C ASP A 570 13.04 24.16 -21.69
N ILE A 571 12.52 24.02 -20.46
CA ILE A 571 12.30 22.72 -19.84
C ILE A 571 10.81 22.47 -19.79
N VAL A 572 10.37 21.39 -20.42
CA VAL A 572 8.98 20.96 -20.41
C VAL A 572 8.85 19.69 -19.60
N THR A 573 7.78 19.58 -18.81
CA THR A 573 7.40 18.32 -18.17
C THR A 573 6.45 17.59 -19.11
N ILE A 574 6.86 16.43 -19.61
CA ILE A 574 6.03 15.56 -20.45
C ILE A 574 5.32 14.54 -19.57
N PHE A 575 4.05 14.27 -19.85
CA PHE A 575 3.26 13.23 -19.16
C PHE A 575 2.36 12.50 -20.14
N GLU A 576 1.91 11.31 -19.74
CA GLU A 576 1.02 10.43 -20.52
C GLU A 576 1.54 10.07 -21.93
N SER A 577 2.86 10.09 -22.13
CA SER A 577 3.47 9.60 -23.36
C SER A 577 3.46 8.06 -23.44
N ASN A 578 3.34 7.54 -24.67
CA ASN A 578 3.27 6.11 -24.94
C ASN A 578 4.47 5.55 -25.73
N SER A 579 5.59 6.27 -25.78
CA SER A 579 6.83 5.79 -26.40
C SER A 579 7.54 4.74 -25.53
N THR A 580 8.47 3.97 -26.11
CA THR A 580 9.38 3.10 -25.33
C THR A 580 10.86 3.43 -25.63
N PRO A 581 11.67 3.78 -24.63
CA PRO A 581 11.28 4.11 -23.25
C PRO A 581 10.31 5.32 -23.18
N SER A 582 9.57 5.44 -22.07
CA SER A 582 8.70 6.59 -21.85
C SER A 582 9.54 7.86 -21.76
N ILE A 583 9.06 8.94 -22.39
CA ILE A 583 9.70 10.27 -22.34
C ILE A 583 9.13 11.16 -21.22
N ASN A 584 8.25 10.62 -20.37
CA ASN A 584 7.64 11.36 -19.28
C ASN A 584 8.68 11.92 -18.31
N GLY A 585 8.39 13.06 -17.70
CA GLY A 585 9.29 13.82 -16.82
C GLY A 585 9.82 15.09 -17.48
N ASP A 586 10.76 15.73 -16.80
CA ASP A 586 11.34 17.00 -17.24
C ASP A 586 12.34 16.76 -18.37
N GLN A 587 12.13 17.44 -19.51
CA GLN A 587 12.94 17.32 -20.71
C GLN A 587 13.41 18.70 -21.17
N THR A 588 14.70 18.81 -21.48
CA THR A 588 15.26 20.03 -22.10
C THR A 588 14.99 20.04 -23.60
N VAL A 589 14.39 21.12 -24.08
CA VAL A 589 13.93 21.28 -25.45
C VAL A 589 15.01 21.87 -26.35
N THR A 590 15.20 21.29 -27.53
CA THR A 590 15.87 21.93 -28.66
C THR A 590 14.89 22.12 -29.81
N VAL A 591 14.50 23.36 -30.10
CA VAL A 591 13.50 23.68 -31.12
C VAL A 591 14.05 23.42 -32.52
N THR A 592 13.29 22.72 -33.36
CA THR A 592 13.67 22.42 -34.76
C THR A 592 12.75 23.08 -35.78
N GLY A 593 11.57 23.55 -35.38
CA GLY A 593 10.62 24.29 -36.21
C GLY A 593 9.48 24.89 -35.38
N ALA A 594 8.43 25.38 -36.02
CA ALA A 594 7.25 25.91 -35.32
C ALA A 594 6.36 24.82 -34.69
N ASN A 595 6.45 23.60 -35.22
CA ASN A 595 5.61 22.45 -34.85
C ASN A 595 6.43 21.26 -34.31
N THR A 596 7.75 21.40 -34.18
CA THR A 596 8.65 20.29 -33.84
C THR A 596 9.82 20.74 -32.99
N PHE A 597 10.19 19.89 -32.03
CA PHE A 597 11.38 20.05 -31.20
C PHE A 597 12.00 18.69 -30.86
N THR A 598 13.22 18.66 -30.34
CA THR A 598 13.90 17.43 -29.90
C THR A 598 14.18 17.45 -28.41
N ILE A 599 14.26 16.25 -27.82
CA ILE A 599 14.65 16.01 -26.42
C ILE A 599 15.75 14.93 -26.37
N PRO A 600 16.67 14.96 -25.39
CA PRO A 600 17.85 14.08 -25.33
C PRO A 600 17.52 12.66 -24.85
N VAL A 601 16.47 12.04 -25.38
CA VAL A 601 16.05 10.66 -25.06
C VAL A 601 16.17 9.79 -26.31
N ASN A 602 16.76 8.60 -26.17
CA ASN A 602 16.81 7.59 -27.22
C ASN A 602 15.52 6.76 -27.20
N VAL A 603 14.61 7.04 -28.13
CA VAL A 603 13.33 6.31 -28.25
C VAL A 603 13.50 5.15 -29.25
N THR A 604 13.14 3.94 -28.83
CA THR A 604 13.24 2.70 -29.63
C THR A 604 11.91 2.23 -30.23
N VAL A 605 10.78 2.63 -29.63
CA VAL A 605 9.42 2.39 -30.13
C VAL A 605 8.70 3.71 -30.22
N ILE A 606 8.12 4.00 -31.40
CA ILE A 606 7.40 5.23 -31.71
C ILE A 606 6.25 5.46 -30.71
N GLY A 607 5.99 6.73 -30.38
CA GLY A 607 4.80 7.16 -29.64
C GLY A 607 3.94 8.09 -30.49
N ASN A 608 2.66 8.19 -30.18
CA ASN A 608 1.69 9.05 -30.89
C ASN A 608 0.75 9.81 -29.93
N ALA A 609 1.02 9.76 -28.63
CA ALA A 609 0.25 10.45 -27.61
C ALA A 609 1.20 11.02 -26.54
N GLY A 610 0.70 12.02 -25.81
CA GLY A 610 1.37 12.66 -24.70
C GLY A 610 1.04 14.15 -24.63
N TYR A 611 1.37 14.76 -23.51
CA TYR A 611 1.16 16.19 -23.28
C TYR A 611 2.42 16.80 -22.69
N TRP A 612 2.58 18.11 -22.87
CA TRP A 612 3.65 18.86 -22.23
C TRP A 612 3.16 20.19 -21.65
N ILE A 613 3.82 20.61 -20.57
CA ILE A 613 3.65 21.91 -19.90
C ILE A 613 5.04 22.46 -19.60
N LEU A 614 5.21 23.79 -19.56
CA LEU A 614 6.44 24.40 -19.05
C LEU A 614 6.65 24.01 -17.59
N LYS A 615 7.85 23.56 -17.23
CA LYS A 615 8.14 23.01 -15.89
C LYS A 615 7.70 23.93 -14.75
N ASP A 616 7.88 25.24 -14.89
CA ASP A 616 7.58 26.22 -13.85
C ASP A 616 6.07 26.50 -13.68
N GLU A 617 5.24 26.02 -14.61
CA GLU A 617 3.78 26.17 -14.58
C GLU A 617 3.05 24.89 -14.12
N VAL A 618 3.79 23.80 -13.90
CA VAL A 618 3.20 22.49 -13.58
C VAL A 618 2.50 22.51 -12.23
N VAL A 619 1.19 22.26 -12.26
CA VAL A 619 0.40 21.94 -11.07
C VAL A 619 0.19 20.42 -11.02
N LYS A 620 0.75 19.79 -9.99
CA LYS A 620 0.71 18.34 -9.80
C LYS A 620 0.50 17.97 -8.34
N SER A 621 0.01 16.77 -8.10
CA SER A 621 -0.07 16.20 -6.77
C SER A 621 1.31 15.97 -6.18
N ASP A 622 1.36 15.98 -4.86
CA ASP A 622 2.53 15.56 -4.09
C ASP A 622 2.11 14.57 -3.00
N ASN A 623 3.07 13.80 -2.51
CA ASN A 623 2.87 12.92 -1.37
C ASN A 623 3.93 13.14 -0.30
N GLU A 624 3.51 13.11 0.96
CA GLU A 624 4.47 13.15 2.04
C GLU A 624 5.13 11.78 2.21
N VAL A 625 6.44 11.71 1.93
CA VAL A 625 7.30 10.54 2.19
C VAL A 625 8.25 10.88 3.33
N ARG A 626 8.15 10.16 4.45
CA ARG A 626 8.98 10.40 5.65
C ARG A 626 9.55 9.08 6.18
N GLN A 627 10.81 8.84 5.85
CA GLN A 627 11.55 7.64 6.24
C GLN A 627 11.95 7.61 7.74
N ASN A 628 11.70 8.66 8.51
CA ASN A 628 11.96 8.67 9.96
C ASN A 628 10.70 8.83 10.80
N ARG A 629 9.52 8.88 10.17
CA ARG A 629 8.26 9.13 10.85
C ARG A 629 7.59 7.83 11.23
N VAL A 630 7.01 7.84 12.43
CA VAL A 630 6.15 6.77 12.95
C VAL A 630 4.78 7.35 13.25
N MET A 631 3.74 6.86 12.57
CA MET A 631 2.35 7.21 12.86
C MET A 631 1.73 6.17 13.79
N ILE A 632 0.85 6.61 14.69
CA ILE A 632 0.31 5.78 15.76
C ILE A 632 -1.21 5.76 15.68
N SER A 633 -1.79 4.57 15.73
CA SER A 633 -3.25 4.40 15.80
C SER A 633 -3.82 4.73 17.17
N LYS A 634 -5.14 4.85 17.23
CA LYS A 634 -5.87 4.97 18.51
C LYS A 634 -5.79 3.65 19.29
N VAL A 635 -5.88 3.77 20.61
CA VAL A 635 -5.85 2.62 21.54
C VAL A 635 -7.00 1.68 21.20
N SER A 636 -6.69 0.40 20.99
CA SER A 636 -7.68 -0.63 20.63
C SER A 636 -8.48 -0.33 19.36
N GLN A 637 -7.95 0.51 18.46
CA GLN A 637 -8.50 0.79 17.13
C GLN A 637 -7.34 0.89 16.14
N VAL A 638 -6.71 -0.25 15.88
CA VAL A 638 -5.46 -0.34 15.10
C VAL A 638 -5.55 0.29 13.72
N GLU A 639 -6.74 0.30 13.12
CA GLU A 639 -7.02 0.81 11.78
C GLU A 639 -7.35 2.32 11.74
N SER A 640 -7.41 2.99 12.90
CA SER A 640 -7.79 4.40 13.01
C SER A 640 -6.57 5.22 13.38
N VAL A 641 -5.98 5.90 12.39
CA VAL A 641 -4.72 6.64 12.51
C VAL A 641 -4.96 8.14 12.28
N PRO A 642 -5.25 8.93 13.33
CA PRO A 642 -5.33 10.38 13.19
C PRO A 642 -4.04 10.97 12.64
N VAL A 643 -4.15 11.88 11.66
CA VAL A 643 -3.02 12.41 10.89
C VAL A 643 -1.97 13.12 11.77
N TYR A 644 -2.40 13.71 12.89
CA TYR A 644 -1.50 14.44 13.80
C TYR A 644 -0.72 13.54 14.78
N ARG A 645 -1.09 12.25 14.91
CA ARG A 645 -0.46 11.33 15.87
C ARG A 645 0.80 10.69 15.31
N PHE A 646 1.89 11.45 15.28
CA PHE A 646 3.18 10.96 14.80
C PHE A 646 4.36 11.40 15.67
N PHE A 647 5.45 10.65 15.58
CA PHE A 647 6.77 11.03 16.09
C PHE A 647 7.80 10.88 14.99
N ASP A 648 8.73 11.83 14.92
CA ASP A 648 9.91 11.73 14.07
C ASP A 648 11.07 11.18 14.90
N ILE A 649 11.62 10.03 14.48
CA ILE A 649 12.65 9.30 15.21
C ILE A 649 14.01 9.63 14.60
N GLY A 650 14.89 10.28 15.37
CA GLY A 650 16.25 10.61 14.92
C GLY A 650 16.28 11.48 13.65
N SER A 651 17.36 11.39 12.88
CA SER A 651 17.53 12.17 11.65
C SER A 651 16.57 11.72 10.53
N ALA A 652 16.07 12.68 9.74
CA ALA A 652 15.23 12.44 8.57
C ALA A 652 15.95 11.75 7.40
N ASN A 653 17.29 11.79 7.39
CA ASN A 653 18.10 11.24 6.29
C ASN A 653 18.23 9.71 6.34
N PHE A 654 17.89 9.08 7.46
CA PHE A 654 18.08 7.64 7.65
C PHE A 654 16.73 6.94 7.89
N PRO A 655 16.43 5.85 7.15
CA PRO A 655 15.21 5.08 7.37
C PRO A 655 15.23 4.29 8.68
N ILE A 656 14.05 4.01 9.23
CA ILE A 656 13.88 3.05 10.33
C ILE A 656 14.01 1.64 9.76
N GLN A 657 15.07 0.93 10.15
CA GLN A 657 15.38 -0.42 9.67
C GLN A 657 14.50 -1.49 10.32
N ARG A 658 14.18 -1.31 11.61
CA ARG A 658 13.30 -2.23 12.33
C ARG A 658 12.59 -1.55 13.49
N VAL A 659 11.32 -1.93 13.71
CA VAL A 659 10.54 -1.67 14.92
C VAL A 659 10.34 -2.98 15.67
N VAL A 660 10.67 -3.00 16.97
CA VAL A 660 10.41 -4.16 17.85
C VAL A 660 9.89 -3.68 19.20
N ALA A 661 8.68 -4.10 19.55
CA ALA A 661 8.05 -3.83 20.83
C ALA A 661 8.43 -4.89 21.89
N LEU A 662 8.74 -4.41 23.09
CA LEU A 662 8.86 -5.20 24.31
C LEU A 662 7.72 -4.82 25.26
N ARG A 663 7.73 -5.33 26.49
CA ARG A 663 6.65 -5.08 27.47
C ARG A 663 6.55 -3.61 27.90
N ASP A 664 7.70 -2.98 28.14
CA ASP A 664 7.81 -1.65 28.77
C ASP A 664 8.42 -0.58 27.84
N GLY A 665 8.55 -0.89 26.54
CA GLY A 665 9.05 0.05 25.55
C GLY A 665 9.11 -0.55 24.16
N ILE A 666 9.22 0.33 23.17
CA ILE A 666 9.40 -0.02 21.75
C ILE A 666 10.73 0.54 21.26
N PHE A 667 11.47 -0.27 20.51
CA PHE A 667 12.80 0.05 20.00
C PHE A 667 12.74 0.30 18.50
N PHE A 668 13.38 1.39 18.09
CA PHE A 668 13.55 1.77 16.69
C PHE A 668 15.03 1.68 16.33
N PHE A 669 15.34 0.84 15.36
CA PHE A 669 16.69 0.65 14.86
C PHE A 669 16.90 1.48 13.60
N LYS A 670 17.93 2.31 13.58
CA LYS A 670 18.30 3.16 12.43
C LYS A 670 19.82 3.11 12.20
N ASN A 671 20.25 3.68 11.08
CA ASN A 671 21.67 3.83 10.76
C ASN A 671 22.39 4.88 11.62
N ASP A 672 21.66 5.79 12.26
CA ASP A 672 22.19 6.81 13.17
C ASP A 672 22.06 6.42 14.66
N GLY A 673 21.54 5.23 14.96
CA GLY A 673 21.47 4.70 16.33
C GLY A 673 20.19 3.92 16.64
N ILE A 674 20.10 3.47 17.88
CA ILE A 674 18.96 2.80 18.48
C ILE A 674 18.22 3.81 19.35
N TYR A 675 16.94 3.99 19.07
CA TYR A 675 16.05 4.86 19.83
C TYR A 675 15.02 3.99 20.56
N ARG A 676 14.58 4.47 21.73
CA ARG A 676 13.53 3.83 22.52
C ARG A 676 12.39 4.81 22.70
N LEU A 677 11.16 4.34 22.57
CA LEU A 677 9.97 5.04 23.06
C LEU A 677 9.43 4.34 24.29
N SER A 678 9.07 5.14 25.29
CA SER A 678 8.46 4.70 26.55
C SER A 678 7.28 5.61 26.90
N GLY A 679 6.38 5.12 27.73
CA GLY A 679 5.14 5.80 28.13
C GLY A 679 3.92 4.88 28.03
N GLU A 680 2.75 5.39 28.39
CA GLU A 680 1.50 4.60 28.49
C GLU A 680 0.42 5.06 27.49
N THR A 681 0.44 6.34 27.13
CA THR A 681 -0.51 7.02 26.23
C THR A 681 0.24 7.91 25.25
N PHE A 682 -0.42 8.30 24.16
CA PHE A 682 0.15 9.17 23.12
C PHE A 682 0.75 10.46 23.70
N GLU A 683 0.06 11.08 24.65
CA GLU A 683 0.46 12.33 25.31
C GLU A 683 1.66 12.15 26.25
N SER A 684 1.87 10.93 26.76
CA SER A 684 2.97 10.57 27.64
C SER A 684 4.16 9.91 26.93
N PHE A 685 4.04 9.63 25.63
CA PHE A 685 5.10 8.95 24.90
C PHE A 685 6.31 9.87 24.71
N VAL A 686 7.48 9.34 25.06
CA VAL A 686 8.76 10.04 24.94
C VAL A 686 9.74 9.15 24.19
N VAL A 687 10.37 9.72 23.17
CA VAL A 687 11.44 9.10 22.39
C VAL A 687 12.79 9.53 22.97
N THR A 688 13.66 8.58 23.26
CA THR A 688 15.01 8.81 23.79
C THR A 688 16.04 8.01 22.97
N LEU A 689 17.21 8.59 22.72
CA LEU A 689 18.35 7.87 22.16
C LEU A 689 18.90 6.89 23.21
N LEU A 690 19.04 5.62 22.84
CA LEU A 690 19.62 4.58 23.69
C LEU A 690 21.13 4.45 23.44
N ASP A 691 21.51 4.30 22.17
CA ASP A 691 22.90 4.09 21.74
C ASP A 691 23.08 4.59 20.29
N ASN A 692 24.14 5.32 19.98
CA ASN A 692 24.46 5.81 18.62
C ASN A 692 25.67 5.13 17.98
N THR A 693 26.30 4.17 18.67
CA THR A 693 27.49 3.46 18.22
C THR A 693 27.18 2.08 17.62
N VAL A 694 26.01 1.53 17.97
CA VAL A 694 25.52 0.24 17.48
C VAL A 694 24.47 0.47 16.40
N VAL A 695 24.70 -0.13 15.23
CA VAL A 695 23.78 -0.04 14.07
C VAL A 695 23.34 -1.43 13.65
N LEU A 696 22.04 -1.61 13.37
CA LEU A 696 21.47 -2.85 12.87
C LEU A 696 21.94 -3.11 11.43
N LYS A 697 22.50 -4.30 11.17
CA LYS A 697 22.96 -4.69 9.83
C LYS A 697 22.03 -5.67 9.13
N VAL A 698 21.32 -6.51 9.89
CA VAL A 698 20.39 -7.51 9.36
C VAL A 698 19.00 -7.27 9.96
N PRO A 699 18.07 -6.59 9.26
CA PRO A 699 16.74 -6.29 9.80
C PRO A 699 15.95 -7.52 10.26
N GLU A 700 16.02 -8.63 9.51
CA GLU A 700 15.33 -9.89 9.87
C GLU A 700 15.94 -10.62 11.07
N SER A 701 17.10 -10.20 11.56
CA SER A 701 17.71 -10.79 12.77
C SER A 701 17.08 -10.28 14.07
N ALA A 702 16.42 -9.12 14.02
CA ALA A 702 15.89 -8.44 15.19
C ALA A 702 14.57 -9.05 15.66
N VAL A 703 14.63 -9.78 16.77
CA VAL A 703 13.51 -10.49 17.38
C VAL A 703 13.44 -10.26 18.89
N ALA A 704 12.23 -10.18 19.44
CA ALA A 704 12.02 -10.14 20.88
C ALA A 704 12.29 -11.53 21.48
N PHE A 705 13.20 -11.59 22.45
CA PHE A 705 13.55 -12.81 23.18
C PHE A 705 13.97 -12.46 24.60
N ASN A 706 13.37 -13.11 25.60
CA ASN A 706 13.65 -12.90 27.02
C ASN A 706 13.50 -11.42 27.48
N ASN A 707 12.46 -10.73 26.98
CA ASN A 707 12.22 -9.30 27.22
C ASN A 707 13.42 -8.40 26.85
N GLN A 708 14.15 -8.79 25.82
CA GLN A 708 15.22 -8.05 25.17
C GLN A 708 15.07 -8.22 23.65
N VAL A 709 15.66 -7.34 22.86
CA VAL A 709 15.73 -7.52 21.40
C VAL A 709 17.09 -8.12 21.06
N PHE A 710 17.10 -9.34 20.52
CA PHE A 710 18.31 -9.96 19.98
C PHE A 710 18.41 -9.60 18.50
N CYS A 711 19.56 -9.11 18.07
CA CYS A 711 19.76 -8.65 16.70
C CYS A 711 21.24 -8.66 16.29
N PHE A 712 21.51 -8.77 14.99
CA PHE A 712 22.83 -8.67 14.40
C PHE A 712 23.15 -7.22 14.01
N THR A 713 24.27 -6.71 14.53
CA THR A 713 24.68 -5.31 14.46
C THR A 713 26.11 -5.18 13.92
N THR A 714 26.61 -3.95 13.80
CA THR A 714 28.02 -3.66 13.49
C THR A 714 29.04 -4.27 14.45
N GLN A 715 28.62 -4.66 15.66
CA GLN A 715 29.46 -5.29 16.69
C GLN A 715 29.11 -6.79 16.90
N GLY A 716 28.47 -7.41 15.91
CA GLY A 716 27.98 -8.79 15.98
C GLY A 716 26.58 -8.90 16.60
N VAL A 717 26.25 -10.05 17.19
CA VAL A 717 24.94 -10.28 17.81
C VAL A 717 24.89 -9.61 19.18
N CYS A 718 23.90 -8.73 19.34
CA CYS A 718 23.65 -7.97 20.55
C CYS A 718 22.27 -8.29 21.14
N ALA A 719 22.17 -8.21 22.45
CA ALA A 719 20.92 -8.16 23.21
C ALA A 719 20.68 -6.72 23.67
N VAL A 720 19.63 -6.10 23.15
CA VAL A 720 19.21 -4.73 23.45
C VAL A 720 18.11 -4.77 24.50
N SER A 721 18.27 -3.95 25.54
CA SER A 721 17.34 -3.86 26.65
C SER A 721 17.14 -2.41 27.08
N ASP A 722 16.23 -2.19 28.01
CA ASP A 722 16.00 -0.88 28.61
C ASP A 722 17.26 -0.27 29.26
N SER A 723 18.20 -1.11 29.72
CA SER A 723 19.46 -0.65 30.33
C SER A 723 20.58 -0.37 29.34
N GLY A 724 20.41 -0.71 28.06
CA GLY A 724 21.43 -0.57 27.03
C GLY A 724 21.67 -1.85 26.23
N VAL A 725 22.77 -1.85 25.47
CA VAL A 725 23.14 -2.90 24.52
C VAL A 725 24.26 -3.79 25.10
N ARG A 726 24.08 -5.12 25.04
CA ARG A 726 25.08 -6.12 25.43
C ARG A 726 25.45 -7.00 24.25
N ILE A 727 26.74 -7.09 23.93
CA ILE A 727 27.26 -8.02 22.91
C ILE A 727 27.23 -9.45 23.49
N VAL A 728 26.63 -10.39 22.76
CA VAL A 728 26.53 -11.82 23.15
C VAL A 728 27.35 -12.75 22.25
N SER A 729 27.79 -12.27 21.09
CA SER A 729 28.56 -13.04 20.11
C SER A 729 30.07 -13.09 20.36
N VAL A 730 30.59 -12.53 21.46
CA VAL A 730 32.05 -12.49 21.75
C VAL A 730 32.76 -13.84 21.49
N PRO A 731 32.21 -15.01 21.87
CA PRO A 731 32.88 -16.30 21.62
C PRO A 731 33.04 -16.70 20.14
N ILE A 732 32.23 -16.14 19.23
CA ILE A 732 32.17 -16.46 17.80
C ILE A 732 32.31 -15.22 16.91
N GLU A 733 32.77 -14.11 17.49
CA GLU A 733 32.74 -12.79 16.87
C GLU A 733 33.60 -12.74 15.60
N ASN A 734 34.79 -13.35 15.62
CA ASN A 734 35.67 -13.40 14.46
C ASN A 734 35.01 -14.05 13.24
N VAL A 735 34.24 -15.12 13.44
CA VAL A 735 33.51 -15.81 12.36
C VAL A 735 32.37 -14.94 11.84
N LEU A 736 31.61 -14.32 12.75
CA LEU A 736 30.46 -13.52 12.36
C LEU A 736 30.83 -12.20 11.68
N LEU A 737 31.93 -11.55 12.09
CA LEU A 737 32.40 -10.30 11.48
C LEU A 737 32.99 -10.54 10.08
N GLU A 738 33.60 -11.70 9.83
CA GLU A 738 34.05 -12.11 8.49
C GLU A 738 32.86 -12.26 7.54
N LEU A 739 31.81 -12.98 7.97
CA LEU A 739 30.58 -13.16 7.19
C LEU A 739 29.82 -11.85 6.95
N ALA A 740 29.97 -10.86 7.83
CA ALA A 740 29.36 -9.54 7.68
C ALA A 740 30.16 -8.56 6.81
N SER A 741 31.28 -9.00 6.23
CA SER A 741 32.10 -8.18 5.34
C SER A 741 31.45 -8.01 3.96
N GLU A 742 31.93 -7.03 3.19
CA GLU A 742 31.42 -6.74 1.84
C GLU A 742 31.66 -7.88 0.83
N GLN A 743 32.48 -8.88 1.16
CA GLN A 743 32.69 -10.08 0.33
C GLN A 743 31.42 -10.93 0.23
N PHE A 744 30.58 -10.94 1.27
CA PHE A 744 29.34 -11.71 1.31
C PHE A 744 28.16 -10.85 0.86
N THR A 745 27.98 -10.75 -0.46
CA THR A 745 27.04 -9.81 -1.10
C THR A 745 25.61 -9.92 -0.56
N TYR A 746 25.13 -11.15 -0.31
CA TYR A 746 23.75 -11.41 0.12
C TYR A 746 23.61 -11.62 1.64
N PHE A 747 24.64 -11.35 2.44
CA PHE A 747 24.62 -11.61 3.89
C PHE A 747 23.38 -11.04 4.58
N ALA A 748 23.04 -9.77 4.32
CA ALA A 748 21.91 -9.10 5.00
C ALA A 748 20.53 -9.58 4.53
N SER A 749 20.37 -9.95 3.26
CA SER A 749 19.09 -10.41 2.69
C SER A 749 18.81 -11.89 2.97
N ALA A 750 19.86 -12.71 3.02
CA ALA A 750 19.78 -14.15 3.29
C ALA A 750 19.66 -14.49 4.78
N SER A 751 20.20 -13.64 5.67
CA SER A 751 20.28 -13.91 7.10
C SER A 751 19.02 -13.49 7.87
N PHE A 752 18.63 -14.27 8.88
CA PHE A 752 17.46 -13.99 9.71
C PHE A 752 17.57 -14.58 11.12
N GLY A 753 16.75 -14.07 12.03
CA GLY A 753 16.71 -14.45 13.44
C GLY A 753 15.41 -15.19 13.78
N VAL A 754 15.50 -16.21 14.63
CA VAL A 754 14.33 -16.91 15.18
C VAL A 754 14.48 -17.02 16.70
N ALA A 755 13.47 -16.56 17.44
CA ALA A 755 13.39 -16.72 18.89
C ALA A 755 12.55 -17.95 19.25
N TYR A 756 13.10 -18.82 20.10
CA TYR A 756 12.40 -19.99 20.63
C TYR A 756 12.36 -19.93 22.16
N GLU A 757 11.33 -19.24 22.67
CA GLU A 757 11.15 -18.96 24.10
C GLU A 757 11.12 -20.23 24.98
N SER A 758 10.33 -21.25 24.58
CA SER A 758 10.21 -22.46 25.42
C SER A 758 11.48 -23.30 25.47
N ALA A 759 12.31 -23.24 24.42
CA ALA A 759 13.63 -23.89 24.37
C ALA A 759 14.77 -22.97 24.87
N ARG A 760 14.49 -21.67 25.08
CA ARG A 760 15.46 -20.63 25.48
C ARG A 760 16.59 -20.47 24.48
N LEU A 761 16.25 -20.52 23.19
CA LEU A 761 17.19 -20.42 22.08
C LEU A 761 16.94 -19.16 21.26
N TYR A 762 18.01 -18.46 20.91
CA TYR A 762 18.04 -17.51 19.80
C TYR A 762 18.82 -18.16 18.65
N MET A 763 18.23 -18.21 17.46
CA MET A 763 18.80 -18.85 16.28
C MET A 763 19.09 -17.78 15.25
N PHE A 764 20.35 -17.64 14.85
CA PHE A 764 20.78 -16.73 13.79
C PHE A 764 21.18 -17.53 12.56
N PHE A 765 20.34 -17.53 11.54
CA PHE A 765 20.56 -18.16 10.25
C PHE A 765 21.36 -17.23 9.34
N THR A 766 22.38 -17.74 8.66
CA THR A 766 23.30 -16.97 7.81
C THR A 766 23.94 -17.83 6.72
N VAL A 767 24.60 -17.16 5.78
CA VAL A 767 25.40 -17.71 4.68
C VAL A 767 26.69 -18.39 5.15
N THR A 768 27.24 -19.30 4.35
CA THR A 768 28.56 -19.93 4.54
C THR A 768 29.55 -19.48 3.48
N GLU A 769 29.10 -19.33 2.24
CA GLU A 769 29.91 -18.91 1.08
C GLU A 769 29.50 -17.50 0.59
N GLU A 770 30.36 -16.85 -0.20
CA GLU A 770 30.21 -15.44 -0.64
C GLU A 770 28.94 -15.18 -1.49
N ASP A 771 28.54 -16.17 -2.29
CA ASP A 771 27.42 -16.09 -3.25
C ASP A 771 26.11 -16.73 -2.75
N ASP A 772 26.07 -17.23 -1.50
CA ASP A 772 24.89 -17.86 -0.93
C ASP A 772 23.72 -16.86 -0.85
N GLN A 773 22.63 -17.10 -1.58
CA GLN A 773 21.44 -16.23 -1.59
C GLN A 773 20.44 -16.53 -0.47
N PHE A 774 20.68 -17.60 0.29
CA PHE A 774 19.85 -18.05 1.42
C PHE A 774 20.75 -18.57 2.54
N ALA A 775 20.20 -18.73 3.74
CA ALA A 775 20.99 -19.23 4.85
C ALA A 775 21.34 -20.71 4.67
N THR A 776 22.63 -21.04 4.75
CA THR A 776 23.16 -22.42 4.66
C THR A 776 23.63 -22.96 6.01
N GLN A 777 23.66 -22.09 7.03
CA GLN A 777 24.01 -22.43 8.40
C GLN A 777 23.23 -21.60 9.43
N ALA A 778 23.25 -22.04 10.69
CA ALA A 778 22.68 -21.30 11.80
C ALA A 778 23.57 -21.35 13.05
N PHE A 779 23.72 -20.21 13.72
CA PHE A 779 24.35 -20.08 15.02
C PHE A 779 23.27 -19.99 16.10
N ILE A 780 23.27 -20.94 17.03
CA ILE A 780 22.24 -21.09 18.06
C ILE A 780 22.82 -20.71 19.41
N TYR A 781 22.28 -19.65 20.00
CA TYR A 781 22.60 -19.18 21.33
C TYR A 781 21.59 -19.70 22.35
N ASN A 782 22.09 -20.22 23.46
CA ASN A 782 21.26 -20.61 24.61
C ASN A 782 21.43 -19.61 25.75
N SER A 783 20.34 -18.96 26.16
CA SER A 783 20.38 -17.89 27.17
C SER A 783 20.63 -18.36 28.61
N LEU A 784 20.55 -19.67 28.90
CA LEU A 784 20.87 -20.21 30.22
C LEU A 784 22.36 -20.52 30.38
N THR A 785 22.99 -21.03 29.32
CA THR A 785 24.36 -21.52 29.35
C THR A 785 25.36 -20.53 28.76
N ASP A 786 24.89 -19.42 28.19
CA ASP A 786 25.70 -18.41 27.50
C ASP A 786 26.62 -19.04 26.43
N SER A 787 26.12 -20.09 25.75
CA SER A 787 26.90 -20.90 24.81
C SER A 787 26.30 -20.89 23.41
N TRP A 788 27.19 -20.97 22.41
CA TRP A 788 26.83 -21.04 21.00
C TRP A 788 27.04 -22.45 20.43
N THR A 789 26.15 -22.87 19.55
CA THR A 789 26.30 -24.09 18.74
C THR A 789 26.03 -23.76 17.27
N ARG A 790 26.53 -24.56 16.34
CA ARG A 790 26.36 -24.37 14.90
C ARG A 790 25.52 -25.50 14.32
N TRP A 791 24.50 -25.16 13.55
CA TRP A 791 23.76 -26.09 12.70
C TRP A 791 24.09 -25.80 11.24
N VAL A 792 24.15 -26.84 10.41
CA VAL A 792 24.32 -26.72 8.95
C VAL A 792 23.03 -27.18 8.32
N MET A 793 22.29 -26.25 7.71
CA MET A 793 21.01 -26.50 7.06
C MET A 793 20.64 -25.33 6.16
N ASN A 794 20.05 -25.65 5.00
CA ASN A 794 19.61 -24.67 4.02
C ASN A 794 18.18 -24.22 4.36
N ARG A 795 17.99 -22.95 4.70
CA ARG A 795 16.70 -22.40 5.15
C ARG A 795 16.49 -20.99 4.62
N THR A 796 15.23 -20.67 4.31
CA THR A 796 14.84 -19.36 3.75
C THR A 796 14.16 -18.46 4.78
N CYS A 797 13.45 -19.08 5.73
CA CYS A 797 12.77 -18.42 6.83
C CYS A 797 12.49 -19.41 7.97
N GLY A 798 12.10 -18.90 9.14
CA GLY A 798 11.66 -19.74 10.26
C GLY A 798 10.80 -19.00 11.26
N ILE A 799 9.92 -19.73 11.94
CA ILE A 799 9.06 -19.23 13.01
C ILE A 799 8.76 -20.33 14.01
N VAL A 800 8.59 -19.99 15.28
CA VAL A 800 8.04 -20.93 16.27
C VAL A 800 6.54 -20.71 16.36
N ASN A 801 5.76 -21.76 16.04
CA ASN A 801 4.32 -21.69 16.20
C ASN A 801 3.96 -21.79 17.69
N THR A 802 3.21 -20.81 18.18
CA THR A 802 2.87 -20.68 19.60
C THR A 802 1.82 -21.68 20.08
N ALA A 803 0.97 -22.21 19.18
CA ALA A 803 -0.08 -23.16 19.51
C ALA A 803 0.47 -24.58 19.66
N VAL A 804 1.30 -25.04 18.72
CA VAL A 804 1.91 -26.38 18.79
C VAL A 804 3.28 -26.39 19.46
N ASN A 805 3.87 -25.22 19.71
CA ASN A 805 5.19 -25.04 20.31
C ASN A 805 6.28 -25.86 19.60
N LYS A 806 6.33 -25.72 18.28
CA LYS A 806 7.31 -26.37 17.37
C LYS A 806 7.89 -25.32 16.42
N LEU A 807 9.15 -25.51 16.04
CA LEU A 807 9.81 -24.71 15.01
C LEU A 807 9.31 -25.12 13.62
N PHE A 808 8.94 -24.14 12.81
CA PHE A 808 8.63 -24.28 11.39
C PHE A 808 9.66 -23.52 10.56
N MET A 809 10.04 -24.06 9.41
CA MET A 809 11.01 -23.43 8.51
C MET A 809 10.70 -23.67 7.05
N GLY A 810 11.06 -22.71 6.18
CA GLY A 810 11.00 -22.88 4.73
C GLY A 810 12.24 -23.60 4.19
N GLN A 811 12.02 -24.56 3.28
CA GLN A 811 13.06 -25.19 2.47
C GLN A 811 13.38 -24.34 1.23
N THR A 812 14.60 -24.49 0.69
CA THR A 812 15.12 -23.70 -0.43
C THR A 812 14.72 -24.20 -1.82
N ASP A 813 14.47 -25.51 -1.98
CA ASP A 813 14.49 -26.13 -3.32
C ASP A 813 13.09 -26.53 -3.84
N THR A 814 12.15 -26.80 -2.94
CA THR A 814 10.87 -27.47 -3.30
C THR A 814 9.63 -26.69 -2.84
N GLY A 815 9.78 -25.50 -2.24
CA GLY A 815 8.66 -24.78 -1.62
C GLY A 815 8.08 -25.48 -0.37
N GLN A 816 8.73 -26.54 0.10
CA GLN A 816 8.29 -27.31 1.25
C GLN A 816 8.48 -26.53 2.54
N ILE A 817 7.49 -26.61 3.43
CA ILE A 817 7.63 -26.17 4.82
C ILE A 817 7.97 -27.39 5.67
N LEU A 818 8.91 -27.20 6.59
CA LEU A 818 9.40 -28.19 7.52
C LEU A 818 8.92 -27.88 8.94
N ILE A 819 8.66 -28.92 9.73
CA ILE A 819 8.25 -28.84 11.14
C ILE A 819 9.19 -29.65 12.05
N GLU A 820 9.48 -29.12 13.23
CA GLU A 820 10.25 -29.80 14.27
C GLU A 820 9.60 -31.11 14.69
N ARG A 821 10.40 -32.19 14.67
CA ARG A 821 10.03 -33.45 15.33
C ARG A 821 10.11 -33.28 16.85
N LYS A 822 9.03 -33.61 17.55
CA LYS A 822 8.91 -33.41 19.01
C LYS A 822 8.00 -34.48 19.63
N SER A 823 8.23 -35.73 19.25
CA SER A 823 7.56 -36.92 19.79
C SER A 823 8.20 -37.43 21.09
N TYR A 824 9.39 -36.94 21.43
CA TYR A 824 10.21 -37.38 22.56
C TYR A 824 10.68 -38.84 22.45
N THR A 825 10.78 -39.37 21.24
CA THR A 825 11.32 -40.70 20.93
C THR A 825 12.59 -40.57 20.07
N ASN A 826 13.24 -41.70 19.76
CA ASN A 826 14.40 -41.69 18.86
C ASN A 826 14.05 -41.25 17.43
N GLU A 827 12.77 -41.28 17.05
CA GLU A 827 12.29 -40.80 15.76
C GLU A 827 12.50 -39.28 15.56
N ASP A 828 12.73 -38.54 16.65
CA ASP A 828 13.04 -37.11 16.60
C ASP A 828 14.43 -36.80 16.05
N PHE A 829 15.36 -37.77 15.98
CA PHE A 829 16.76 -37.55 15.59
C PHE A 829 17.03 -37.92 14.11
N ALA A 830 16.17 -37.43 13.23
CA ALA A 830 16.31 -37.53 11.78
C ALA A 830 15.74 -36.28 11.12
N ASP A 831 16.39 -35.76 10.08
CA ASP A 831 15.88 -34.63 9.31
C ASP A 831 14.87 -35.09 8.25
N GLU A 832 14.96 -34.56 7.02
CA GLU A 832 13.98 -34.76 5.97
C GLU A 832 13.84 -36.25 5.59
N GLN A 833 12.65 -36.62 5.10
CA GLN A 833 12.33 -37.98 4.70
C GLN A 833 11.84 -38.04 3.25
N TYR A 834 12.24 -39.06 2.49
CA TYR A 834 11.89 -39.21 1.08
C TYR A 834 11.16 -40.53 0.85
N PRO A 835 9.97 -40.53 0.23
CA PRO A 835 9.31 -41.77 -0.15
C PRO A 835 10.08 -42.44 -1.29
N VAL A 836 10.35 -43.74 -1.16
CA VAL A 836 11.00 -44.56 -2.20
C VAL A 836 10.24 -45.86 -2.39
N SER A 837 10.41 -46.51 -3.54
CA SER A 837 9.85 -47.84 -3.80
C SER A 837 10.96 -48.86 -4.02
N ILE A 838 10.94 -49.92 -3.22
CA ILE A 838 11.82 -51.07 -3.38
C ILE A 838 11.28 -51.94 -4.51
N VAL A 839 12.09 -52.14 -5.56
CA VAL A 839 11.78 -53.00 -6.71
C VAL A 839 12.12 -54.45 -6.39
N SER A 840 13.31 -54.69 -5.84
CA SER A 840 13.77 -56.02 -5.42
C SER A 840 14.67 -55.96 -4.19
N VAL A 841 14.68 -57.05 -3.43
CA VAL A 841 15.64 -57.29 -2.35
C VAL A 841 16.54 -58.42 -2.83
N ASP A 842 17.75 -58.08 -3.23
CA ASP A 842 18.67 -58.98 -3.92
C ASP A 842 19.47 -59.83 -2.91
N SER A 843 19.68 -59.32 -1.68
CA SER A 843 20.23 -60.05 -0.53
C SER A 843 19.92 -59.32 0.78
N ASP A 844 20.29 -59.89 1.95
CA ASP A 844 20.18 -59.22 3.25
C ASP A 844 21.00 -57.91 3.33
N THR A 845 21.92 -57.67 2.38
CA THR A 845 22.77 -56.47 2.30
C THR A 845 22.55 -55.63 1.05
N GLN A 846 21.59 -55.97 0.19
CA GLN A 846 21.42 -55.29 -1.10
C GLN A 846 19.96 -55.16 -1.51
N VAL A 847 19.57 -53.94 -1.87
CA VAL A 847 18.20 -53.58 -2.24
C VAL A 847 18.24 -52.70 -3.49
N THR A 848 17.36 -52.96 -4.46
CA THR A 848 17.23 -52.14 -5.67
C THR A 848 15.98 -51.26 -5.58
N LEU A 849 16.14 -49.95 -5.75
CA LEU A 849 15.06 -48.96 -5.76
C LEU A 849 14.55 -48.68 -7.19
N SER A 850 13.37 -48.08 -7.30
CA SER A 850 12.83 -47.57 -8.57
C SER A 850 13.54 -46.30 -9.03
N ASP A 851 13.87 -45.45 -8.07
CA ASP A 851 14.64 -44.21 -8.23
C ASP A 851 15.40 -43.98 -6.92
N SER A 852 16.63 -43.51 -7.05
CA SER A 852 17.53 -43.21 -5.94
C SER A 852 18.26 -41.88 -6.14
N SER A 853 17.74 -40.98 -6.98
CA SER A 853 18.35 -39.67 -7.26
C SER A 853 18.67 -38.87 -5.99
N ASP A 854 17.76 -38.92 -5.01
CA ASP A 854 17.86 -38.15 -3.77
C ASP A 854 18.50 -38.94 -2.62
N VAL A 855 18.90 -40.19 -2.88
CA VAL A 855 19.45 -41.11 -1.87
C VAL A 855 20.98 -41.05 -1.90
N VAL A 856 21.58 -40.68 -0.77
CA VAL A 856 23.04 -40.66 -0.59
C VAL A 856 23.50 -41.59 0.52
N VAL A 857 24.79 -41.94 0.49
CA VAL A 857 25.43 -42.78 1.52
C VAL A 857 25.29 -42.14 2.90
N GLY A 858 25.01 -42.96 3.92
CA GLY A 858 24.79 -42.52 5.31
C GLY A 858 23.33 -42.28 5.68
N MET A 859 22.42 -42.23 4.70
CA MET A 859 20.98 -42.22 4.96
C MET A 859 20.49 -43.56 5.51
N THR A 860 19.29 -43.55 6.11
CA THR A 860 18.67 -44.76 6.67
C THR A 860 17.39 -45.09 5.94
N LEU A 861 17.33 -46.27 5.33
CA LEU A 861 16.13 -46.83 4.71
C LEU A 861 15.27 -47.48 5.79
N VAL A 862 14.00 -47.11 5.85
CA VAL A 862 13.02 -47.65 6.78
C VAL A 862 11.87 -48.29 6.01
N GLN A 863 11.52 -49.52 6.38
CA GLN A 863 10.31 -50.18 5.93
C GLN A 863 9.65 -50.88 7.13
N ASN A 864 8.40 -50.52 7.42
CA ASN A 864 7.68 -50.96 8.63
C ASN A 864 8.44 -50.57 9.91
N MET A 865 8.98 -51.55 10.65
CA MET A 865 9.78 -51.32 11.87
C MET A 865 11.27 -51.67 11.69
N ARG A 866 11.73 -51.79 10.43
CA ARG A 866 13.10 -52.19 10.11
C ARG A 866 13.87 -50.98 9.61
N ASN A 867 15.03 -50.72 10.21
CA ASN A 867 15.94 -49.64 9.85
C ASN A 867 17.20 -50.25 9.24
N ALA A 868 17.54 -49.83 8.03
CA ALA A 868 18.69 -50.29 7.28
C ALA A 868 19.59 -49.10 6.92
N PHE A 869 20.80 -49.07 7.48
CA PHE A 869 21.78 -48.03 7.17
C PHE A 869 22.38 -48.24 5.77
N ILE A 870 22.48 -47.19 4.97
CA ILE A 870 22.96 -47.23 3.58
C ILE A 870 24.48 -47.01 3.57
N GLU A 871 25.22 -48.06 3.18
CA GLU A 871 26.68 -48.09 3.15
C GLU A 871 27.25 -47.69 1.78
N ALA A 872 26.52 -47.95 0.70
CA ALA A 872 26.89 -47.53 -0.65
C ALA A 872 25.66 -47.35 -1.55
N VAL A 873 25.77 -46.45 -2.54
CA VAL A 873 24.77 -46.22 -3.59
C VAL A 873 25.44 -46.38 -4.95
N ASN A 874 24.92 -47.24 -5.81
CA ASN A 874 25.43 -47.46 -7.17
C ASN A 874 24.28 -47.49 -8.19
N GLY A 875 24.00 -46.34 -8.79
CA GLY A 875 22.74 -46.13 -9.48
C GLY A 875 21.59 -46.40 -8.52
N ASN A 876 20.60 -47.19 -8.95
CA ASN A 876 19.44 -47.55 -8.15
C ASN A 876 19.69 -48.68 -7.14
N ILE A 877 20.91 -49.25 -7.08
CA ILE A 877 21.24 -50.36 -6.20
C ILE A 877 21.90 -49.81 -4.93
N LEU A 878 21.29 -50.12 -3.78
CA LEU A 878 21.78 -49.77 -2.46
C LEU A 878 22.46 -50.96 -1.80
N THR A 879 23.64 -50.73 -1.22
CA THR A 879 24.27 -51.65 -0.26
C THR A 879 23.89 -51.18 1.14
N ILE A 880 23.26 -52.06 1.92
CA ILE A 880 22.75 -51.76 3.26
C ILE A 880 23.37 -52.68 4.32
N THR A 881 23.35 -52.23 5.58
CA THR A 881 23.68 -53.08 6.73
C THR A 881 22.73 -54.30 6.76
N PRO A 882 23.22 -55.51 7.12
CA PRO A 882 22.43 -56.75 7.10
C PRO A 882 21.06 -56.61 7.77
N THR A 883 20.01 -56.58 6.95
CA THR A 883 18.63 -56.35 7.39
C THR A 883 17.70 -57.36 6.72
N ASN A 884 17.37 -58.42 7.45
CA ASN A 884 16.42 -59.43 6.95
C ASN A 884 15.00 -58.81 6.87
N GLY A 885 14.16 -59.32 5.96
CA GLY A 885 12.71 -59.13 5.91
C GLY A 885 12.20 -57.79 5.38
N LEU A 886 13.04 -57.08 4.63
CA LEU A 886 12.59 -56.08 3.65
C LEU A 886 11.89 -56.79 2.48
N VAL A 887 10.92 -56.13 1.86
CA VAL A 887 10.17 -56.65 0.71
C VAL A 887 9.98 -55.57 -0.36
N ALA A 888 9.70 -55.98 -1.59
CA ALA A 888 9.31 -55.05 -2.66
C ALA A 888 8.04 -54.28 -2.26
N GLY A 889 8.04 -52.97 -2.48
CA GLY A 889 6.95 -52.07 -2.06
C GLY A 889 7.45 -50.73 -1.52
N ALA A 890 6.54 -49.97 -0.92
CA ALA A 890 6.84 -48.65 -0.38
C ALA A 890 7.84 -48.75 0.79
N ALA A 891 8.77 -47.80 0.83
CA ALA A 891 9.72 -47.57 1.92
C ALA A 891 10.01 -46.07 2.02
N THR A 892 10.75 -45.67 3.05
CA THR A 892 11.08 -44.26 3.29
C THR A 892 12.55 -44.13 3.66
N VAL A 893 13.24 -43.17 3.07
CA VAL A 893 14.65 -42.87 3.39
C VAL A 893 14.71 -41.63 4.26
N TYR A 894 15.52 -41.66 5.31
CA TYR A 894 15.69 -40.56 6.26
C TYR A 894 17.11 -39.98 6.20
N THR A 895 17.17 -38.66 6.19
CA THR A 895 18.43 -37.89 6.26
C THR A 895 18.98 -37.91 7.70
N PRO A 896 20.26 -38.29 7.90
CA PRO A 896 20.88 -38.32 9.21
C PRO A 896 21.25 -36.91 9.68
N ILE A 897 21.23 -36.70 11.01
CA ILE A 897 21.76 -35.47 11.61
C ILE A 897 23.24 -35.68 11.90
N LYS A 898 24.10 -34.95 11.20
CA LYS A 898 25.54 -34.95 11.49
C LYS A 898 25.82 -34.23 12.81
N ASN A 899 26.08 -34.98 13.88
CA ASN A 899 26.51 -34.41 15.16
C ASN A 899 28.04 -34.44 15.23
N ARG A 900 28.65 -33.30 15.55
CA ARG A 900 30.10 -33.17 15.69
C ARG A 900 30.44 -32.34 16.91
N ILE A 901 31.25 -32.90 17.82
CA ILE A 901 31.79 -32.20 18.98
C ILE A 901 33.31 -32.16 18.83
N ALA A 902 33.88 -30.97 18.86
CA ALA A 902 35.32 -30.77 18.82
C ALA A 902 35.77 -30.06 20.10
N TRP A 903 36.81 -30.58 20.74
CA TRP A 903 37.41 -29.94 21.90
C TRP A 903 38.55 -29.03 21.47
N ALA A 904 38.74 -27.93 22.21
CA ALA A 904 40.01 -27.20 22.17
C ALA A 904 41.17 -28.18 22.51
N PRO A 905 42.38 -27.94 21.98
CA PRO A 905 43.53 -28.79 22.28
C PRO A 905 43.69 -29.01 23.79
N VAL A 906 43.57 -30.26 24.22
CA VAL A 906 43.62 -30.63 25.65
C VAL A 906 45.07 -30.81 26.05
N ASP A 907 45.57 -29.89 26.85
CA ASP A 907 46.95 -29.84 27.35
C ASP A 907 47.09 -30.31 28.80
N CYS A 908 46.00 -30.73 29.43
CA CYS A 908 45.93 -31.15 30.84
C CYS A 908 46.61 -30.15 31.79
N GLU A 909 46.37 -28.84 31.58
CA GLU A 909 46.84 -27.73 32.42
C GLU A 909 48.36 -27.51 32.43
N ASN A 910 49.11 -28.16 31.55
CA ASN A 910 50.55 -27.94 31.44
C ASN A 910 51.06 -28.15 30.01
N PRO A 911 50.96 -27.16 29.11
CA PRO A 911 51.35 -27.33 27.71
C PRO A 911 52.88 -27.50 27.52
N GLY A 912 53.69 -27.18 28.54
CA GLY A 912 55.15 -27.26 28.48
C GLY A 912 55.73 -28.68 28.62
N ILE A 913 54.95 -29.63 29.13
CA ILE A 913 55.39 -31.03 29.29
C ILE A 913 54.88 -31.92 28.16
N LEU A 914 55.77 -32.80 27.69
CA LEU A 914 55.39 -33.89 26.82
C LEU A 914 54.55 -34.89 27.64
N LYS A 915 53.45 -35.38 27.08
CA LYS A 915 52.54 -36.33 27.73
C LYS A 915 52.33 -37.53 26.84
N GLN A 916 52.12 -38.68 27.47
CA GLN A 916 51.57 -39.86 26.82
C GLN A 916 50.10 -40.01 27.21
N PHE A 917 49.18 -39.74 26.28
CA PHE A 917 47.75 -40.00 26.39
C PHE A 917 47.48 -41.48 26.07
N SER A 918 46.89 -42.25 27.00
CA SER A 918 46.68 -43.69 26.83
C SER A 918 45.24 -44.07 26.49
N GLU A 919 44.29 -43.44 27.18
CA GLU A 919 42.88 -43.84 27.16
C GLU A 919 41.96 -42.62 27.28
N VAL A 920 40.79 -42.71 26.65
CA VAL A 920 39.69 -41.78 26.86
C VAL A 920 38.45 -42.54 27.35
N THR A 921 37.76 -41.96 28.34
CA THR A 921 36.46 -42.42 28.83
C THR A 921 35.41 -41.36 28.54
N LEU A 922 34.32 -41.75 27.87
CA LEU A 922 33.16 -40.92 27.54
C LEU A 922 32.01 -41.24 28.49
N PHE A 923 31.40 -40.21 29.07
CA PHE A 923 30.25 -40.33 29.97
C PHE A 923 28.99 -39.80 29.29
N PHE A 924 28.06 -40.70 28.99
CA PHE A 924 26.77 -40.37 28.40
C PHE A 924 25.67 -40.49 29.45
N LYS A 925 24.74 -39.52 29.44
CA LYS A 925 23.44 -39.67 30.11
C LYS A 925 22.51 -40.57 29.29
N ASN A 926 22.59 -40.43 27.96
CA ASN A 926 21.91 -41.25 26.98
C ASN A 926 22.89 -41.53 25.82
N ALA A 927 23.08 -42.79 25.48
CA ALA A 927 23.99 -43.25 24.43
C ALA A 927 23.21 -44.00 23.33
N ALA A 928 22.16 -43.38 22.78
CA ALA A 928 21.30 -43.97 21.76
C ALA A 928 21.89 -43.83 20.33
N PHE A 929 23.07 -44.41 20.12
CA PHE A 929 23.74 -44.52 18.82
C PHE A 929 24.35 -45.92 18.65
N ARG A 930 24.41 -46.44 17.42
CA ARG A 930 25.06 -47.73 17.11
C ARG A 930 26.58 -47.58 17.15
N GLU A 931 27.09 -46.53 16.52
CA GLU A 931 28.52 -46.26 16.37
C GLU A 931 28.78 -44.75 16.49
N ILE A 932 29.84 -44.37 17.19
CA ILE A 932 30.36 -43.00 17.25
C ILE A 932 31.85 -43.00 16.94
N ASP A 933 32.27 -42.10 16.06
CA ASP A 933 33.66 -42.00 15.64
C ASP A 933 34.42 -41.02 16.53
N ALA A 934 35.47 -41.50 17.20
CA ALA A 934 36.40 -40.67 17.94
C ALA A 934 37.67 -40.44 17.12
N GLN A 935 37.90 -39.20 16.68
CA GLN A 935 39.08 -38.80 15.93
C GLN A 935 40.11 -38.15 16.84
N PHE A 936 41.36 -38.59 16.75
CA PHE A 936 42.47 -38.08 17.57
C PHE A 936 43.59 -37.49 16.71
N ALA A 937 44.15 -36.38 17.16
CA ALA A 937 45.37 -35.77 16.64
C ALA A 937 46.21 -35.20 17.80
N SER A 938 47.54 -35.15 17.66
CA SER A 938 48.43 -34.48 18.62
C SER A 938 49.25 -33.40 17.93
N ASN A 939 49.89 -32.52 18.71
CA ASN A 939 50.78 -31.50 18.15
C ASN A 939 51.98 -32.08 17.37
N ILE A 940 52.38 -33.32 17.67
CA ILE A 940 53.48 -34.01 16.97
C ILE A 940 52.95 -34.83 15.79
N SER A 941 51.71 -35.35 15.89
CA SER A 941 51.08 -36.15 14.85
C SER A 941 49.74 -35.53 14.45
N ILE A 942 49.82 -34.55 13.53
CA ILE A 942 48.71 -33.65 13.16
C ILE A 942 47.59 -34.32 12.36
N GLY A 943 47.89 -35.42 11.64
CA GLY A 943 46.88 -36.16 10.88
C GLY A 943 45.86 -36.79 11.84
N LYS A 944 44.57 -36.68 11.53
CA LYS A 944 43.52 -37.28 12.35
C LYS A 944 43.47 -38.79 12.13
N GLN A 945 43.30 -39.55 13.21
CA GLN A 945 43.03 -40.99 13.14
C GLN A 945 41.74 -41.30 13.87
N THR A 946 40.82 -41.96 13.16
CA THR A 946 39.49 -42.34 13.66
C THR A 946 39.54 -43.68 14.39
N VAL A 947 38.83 -43.74 15.53
CA VAL A 947 38.52 -44.96 16.26
C VAL A 947 37.02 -45.02 16.45
N SER A 948 36.39 -46.00 15.83
CA SER A 948 34.94 -46.20 15.93
C SER A 948 34.57 -46.91 17.22
N ILE A 949 33.68 -46.31 18.00
CA ILE A 949 33.20 -46.82 19.28
C ILE A 949 31.77 -47.32 19.07
N ARG A 950 31.58 -48.64 19.18
CA ARG A 950 30.26 -49.27 19.02
C ARG A 950 29.55 -49.43 20.35
N ASN A 951 28.26 -49.11 20.41
CA ASN A 951 27.41 -49.37 21.57
C ASN A 951 26.47 -50.56 21.25
N ILE A 952 26.79 -51.73 21.80
CA ILE A 952 26.20 -53.01 21.41
C ILE A 952 24.80 -53.23 22.04
N GLY A 953 24.30 -52.30 22.86
CA GLY A 953 23.06 -52.47 23.63
C GLY A 953 21.75 -51.97 23.00
N LEU A 954 21.72 -51.57 21.73
CA LEU A 954 20.54 -50.93 21.09
C LEU A 954 19.75 -51.80 20.11
N GLY A 955 20.23 -53.01 19.81
CA GLY A 955 19.55 -53.91 18.89
C GLY A 955 18.50 -54.78 19.57
N GLY A 956 17.32 -54.91 18.95
CA GLY A 956 16.30 -55.87 19.37
C GLY A 956 16.75 -57.32 19.21
N TRP A 957 16.07 -58.25 19.88
CA TRP A 957 16.35 -59.69 19.74
C TRP A 957 16.39 -60.11 18.27
N GLY A 958 17.54 -60.65 17.82
CA GLY A 958 17.75 -61.12 16.45
C GLY A 958 18.64 -60.23 15.56
N SER A 959 19.14 -59.08 16.04
CA SER A 959 19.96 -58.14 15.27
C SER A 959 21.49 -58.32 15.39
N PHE A 960 21.97 -59.43 15.97
CA PHE A 960 23.41 -59.66 16.19
C PHE A 960 23.83 -61.09 15.82
N PRO A 961 25.07 -61.30 15.32
CA PRO A 961 25.63 -62.64 15.09
C PRO A 961 25.65 -63.48 16.37
N TRP A 962 25.27 -64.75 16.24
CA TRP A 962 25.20 -65.72 17.35
C TRP A 962 26.56 -65.82 18.07
N GLY A 963 26.56 -65.64 19.41
CA GLY A 963 27.76 -65.78 20.25
C GLY A 963 28.40 -64.48 20.78
N ASN A 964 27.88 -63.29 20.41
CA ASN A 964 28.47 -61.99 20.78
C ASN A 964 27.86 -61.28 22.00
N ALA A 965 26.89 -61.89 22.70
CA ALA A 965 26.29 -61.32 23.91
C ALA A 965 26.37 -62.30 25.10
N PRO A 966 26.77 -61.85 26.31
CA PRO A 966 26.75 -62.67 27.51
C PRO A 966 25.32 -63.01 27.92
N TRP A 967 25.06 -64.29 28.21
CA TRP A 967 23.75 -64.77 28.66
C TRP A 967 23.35 -64.13 29.99
N GLY A 968 22.18 -63.48 30.03
CA GLY A 968 21.51 -63.06 31.28
C GLY A 968 21.71 -61.61 31.73
N GLY A 969 22.16 -60.69 30.87
CA GLY A 969 22.22 -59.24 31.18
C GLY A 969 21.06 -58.44 30.58
N VAL A 970 20.64 -57.37 31.25
CA VAL A 970 19.70 -56.37 30.69
C VAL A 970 20.38 -55.67 29.50
N LEU A 971 19.74 -55.67 28.34
CA LEU A 971 20.17 -54.97 27.12
C LEU A 971 19.94 -53.45 27.29
N ALA A 972 20.60 -52.82 28.26
CA ALA A 972 20.71 -51.37 28.35
C ALA A 972 22.09 -50.98 27.80
N GLY A 973 22.12 -50.11 26.78
CA GLY A 973 23.36 -49.56 26.23
C GLY A 973 24.32 -49.06 27.32
N GLN A 974 25.63 -49.24 27.11
CA GLN A 974 26.62 -48.78 28.08
C GLN A 974 26.70 -47.25 28.04
N ASN A 975 26.34 -46.61 29.16
CA ASN A 975 26.42 -45.16 29.31
C ASN A 975 27.85 -44.64 29.57
N VAL A 976 28.79 -45.53 29.87
CA VAL A 976 30.21 -45.20 30.02
C VAL A 976 30.98 -46.03 29.01
N LEU A 977 31.56 -45.35 28.01
CA LEU A 977 32.30 -45.99 26.93
C LEU A 977 33.76 -45.60 27.01
N ARG A 978 34.65 -46.54 26.72
CA ARG A 978 36.10 -46.34 26.79
C ARG A 978 36.75 -46.72 25.48
N THR A 979 37.74 -45.95 25.06
CA THR A 979 38.56 -46.29 23.91
C THR A 979 40.01 -45.84 24.11
N TYR A 980 40.92 -46.47 23.37
CA TYR A 980 42.34 -46.12 23.41
C TYR A 980 42.64 -44.96 22.47
N VAL A 981 43.57 -44.09 22.89
CA VAL A 981 44.16 -43.12 21.95
C VAL A 981 45.07 -43.91 21.00
N PRO A 982 44.95 -43.77 19.67
CA PRO A 982 45.78 -44.50 18.72
C PRO A 982 47.27 -44.29 18.97
N ARG A 983 48.07 -45.35 18.87
CA ARG A 983 49.49 -45.39 19.26
C ARG A 983 50.32 -44.21 18.73
N GLU A 984 50.08 -43.82 17.48
CA GLU A 984 50.79 -42.72 16.81
C GLU A 984 50.42 -41.33 17.35
N LYS A 985 49.23 -41.21 17.95
CA LYS A 985 48.67 -39.96 18.50
C LYS A 985 48.87 -39.83 20.01
N GLN A 986 49.30 -40.90 20.68
CA GLN A 986 49.45 -40.93 22.14
C GLN A 986 50.49 -39.94 22.67
N ARG A 987 51.49 -39.53 21.89
CA ARG A 987 52.56 -38.64 22.36
C ARG A 987 52.36 -37.22 21.86
N GLY A 988 52.37 -36.26 22.78
CA GLY A 988 52.26 -34.84 22.45
C GLY A 988 52.20 -33.95 23.69
N SER A 989 52.31 -32.65 23.49
CA SER A 989 52.05 -31.64 24.52
C SER A 989 50.56 -31.45 24.77
N TRP A 990 49.76 -31.57 23.70
CA TRP A 990 48.30 -31.54 23.75
C TRP A 990 47.70 -32.54 22.78
N LEU A 991 46.46 -32.93 23.06
CA LEU A 991 45.64 -33.84 22.25
C LEU A 991 44.39 -33.10 21.76
N THR A 992 44.13 -33.16 20.47
CA THR A 992 42.86 -32.72 19.88
C THR A 992 41.98 -33.96 19.69
N MET A 993 40.74 -33.85 20.14
CA MET A 993 39.73 -34.90 20.03
C MET A 993 38.48 -34.35 19.35
N ILE A 994 37.88 -35.15 18.47
CA ILE A 994 36.60 -34.88 17.83
C ILE A 994 35.74 -36.13 17.96
N LEU A 995 34.48 -35.97 18.35
CA LEU A 995 33.47 -37.01 18.27
C LEU A 995 32.49 -36.69 17.14
N GLU A 996 32.14 -37.70 16.34
CA GLU A 996 31.25 -37.55 15.19
C GLU A 996 30.28 -38.72 15.06
N THR A 997 29.00 -38.43 14.79
CA THR A 997 27.98 -39.41 14.41
C THR A 997 27.21 -38.89 13.20
N ASN A 998 26.86 -39.77 12.27
CA ASN A 998 26.10 -39.43 11.09
C ASN A 998 25.13 -40.57 10.70
N GLU A 999 24.18 -40.86 11.58
CA GLU A 999 23.19 -41.92 11.40
C GLU A 999 21.81 -41.41 11.86
N ALA A 1000 20.76 -41.71 11.11
CA ALA A 1000 19.41 -41.28 11.46
C ALA A 1000 18.88 -42.08 12.66
N PHE A 1001 17.97 -41.47 13.43
CA PHE A 1001 17.40 -42.03 14.66
C PHE A 1001 18.42 -42.29 15.76
N THR A 1002 19.59 -41.64 15.67
CA THR A 1002 20.62 -41.69 16.70
C THR A 1002 20.70 -40.36 17.45
N GLY A 1003 20.52 -40.44 18.76
CA GLY A 1003 20.59 -39.29 19.66
C GLY A 1003 21.52 -39.58 20.84
N PHE A 1004 22.28 -38.60 21.28
CA PHE A 1004 23.08 -38.75 22.48
C PHE A 1004 23.07 -37.51 23.36
N SER A 1005 23.33 -37.74 24.64
CA SER A 1005 23.49 -36.70 25.65
C SER A 1005 24.81 -36.93 26.38
N LEU A 1006 25.87 -36.23 25.99
CA LEU A 1006 27.24 -36.36 26.54
C LEU A 1006 27.41 -35.45 27.76
N GLN A 1007 27.78 -36.04 28.90
CA GLN A 1007 28.02 -35.34 30.17
C GLN A 1007 29.47 -34.91 30.35
N GLY A 1008 30.42 -35.63 29.77
CA GLY A 1008 31.83 -35.31 29.94
C GLY A 1008 32.77 -36.37 29.39
N VAL A 1009 34.06 -36.03 29.43
CA VAL A 1009 35.15 -36.88 28.94
C VAL A 1009 36.29 -36.86 29.95
N ASN A 1010 36.91 -38.02 30.16
CA ASN A 1010 38.12 -38.17 30.96
C ASN A 1010 39.26 -38.70 30.09
N LEU A 1011 40.41 -38.05 30.12
CA LEU A 1011 41.63 -38.45 29.41
C LEU A 1011 42.69 -38.91 30.41
N MET A 1012 43.16 -40.15 30.26
CA MET A 1012 44.29 -40.65 31.02
C MET A 1012 45.61 -40.25 30.35
N PHE A 1013 46.50 -39.60 31.11
CA PHE A 1013 47.81 -39.20 30.63
C PHE A 1013 48.91 -39.51 31.65
N ASN A 1014 50.12 -39.76 31.14
CA ASN A 1014 51.34 -39.85 31.92
C ASN A 1014 52.34 -38.77 31.47
N PRO A 1015 52.93 -37.98 32.39
CA PRO A 1015 53.95 -37.01 32.03
C PRO A 1015 55.22 -37.71 31.53
N MET A 1016 55.86 -37.14 30.51
CA MET A 1016 57.11 -37.63 29.92
C MET A 1016 58.21 -36.56 30.03
N SER A 1017 59.44 -37.01 30.22
CA SER A 1017 60.61 -36.13 30.25
C SER A 1017 61.01 -35.70 28.84
N SER A 1018 61.25 -34.41 28.63
CA SER A 1018 61.67 -33.81 27.36
C SER A 1018 63.19 -33.81 27.14
N ARG A 1019 63.96 -34.69 27.78
CA ARG A 1019 65.42 -34.75 27.55
C ARG A 1019 65.71 -35.07 26.07
N ILE A 1020 65.99 -34.01 25.32
CA ILE A 1020 66.73 -34.07 24.06
C ILE A 1020 68.06 -34.74 24.41
N ARG A 1021 68.35 -35.87 23.77
CA ARG A 1021 69.70 -36.42 23.79
C ARG A 1021 70.57 -35.69 22.79
#